data_AF-A0A952Z7F7-F1
#
_entry.id   AF-A0A952Z7F7-F1
#
_cell.length_a   1.000
_cell.length_b   1.000
_cell.length_c   1.000
_cell.angle_alpha   90.00
_cell.angle_beta   90.00
_cell.angle_gamma   90.00
#
_symmetry.space_group_name_H-M   'P 1'
#
loop_
_entity.id
_entity.type
_entity.pdbx_description
1 polymer ?
#
loop_
_entity_poly.entity_id
_entity_poly.type
_entity_poly.pdbx_seq_one_letter_code
_entity_poly.pdbx_strand_id
1 'polypeptide(L)'
;MFLLKRLVTSINKSLIMGITCILLSIGSVSVFAAANAEAIQTAATAYQTIRTLRGETPINGDAIGDAYAGALQALTQEVDTANNLKLDSDILAAIDEIRDGNEPSLAGQVVDKTLHRVFYQIVFNRMSDIRGQFQNKTTEELSAMTDEMVAAYQPIAATVARANQVLSADRLSIMEGSNAAADVSFNESVERIRTAITKNNPAEDAGVLAVERYVTRISSLTRAYYNAVLREVAGAIESRHSDVEEMRKELKEGEIFYRIIESNVARDNPVGNLRIKARLTGDGSDLIVDEIVSDLNLGMLGRARGEMANIARSGDREGRMAEASGTKEFAEIFLPDLELRMGATVRSNLLTALNNLNSAVKADDAAKSAEEQAKITAIFDDYEKELNLASYSVTSDIALVDNAVTRYKAIATALTKDPVDADAIVAAYGEELQQVTQFIDQIYGLTSDQDILAAVESVKNGDQVALAGQTVNRLLQQIFAIGAYNRTTLVFDNFDSMSTDELALEWDRAHSAYQALISVIGGSYKVLTDDKLGIRDGINPDLDDQVTLAFINGREALSKANADDRTHVAIARENVIIPAVDGFLKGALGKVGELINNRTSAADKAEVNQQEAALLYRIVEAFIAQDNPGGHDLIKDQLSGDLANVDANSIVSNISRGIIGQLRRSLIQSAASDKQVALVAAESVSLYADIFLPDLQLRLGAQQHAEMKNVLQDLKEAVRDDDSDKATVAVASIAEIISAYENELI
;
A
#
# COMPACT_ATOMS: atom_id res chain seq x y z
N MET A 1 -42.39 -5.59 47.91
CA MET A 1 -42.96 -6.15 46.65
C MET A 1 -42.64 -5.31 45.42
N PHE A 2 -42.62 -3.97 45.49
CA PHE A 2 -42.27 -3.08 44.36
C PHE A 2 -40.78 -3.11 43.96
N LEU A 3 -39.86 -3.25 44.92
CA LEU A 3 -38.42 -3.34 44.67
C LEU A 3 -38.01 -4.66 43.98
N LEU A 4 -38.69 -5.76 44.30
CA LEU A 4 -38.43 -7.06 43.67
C LEU A 4 -38.87 -7.07 42.19
N LYS A 5 -39.98 -6.38 41.86
CA LYS A 5 -40.43 -6.20 40.47
C LYS A 5 -39.46 -5.36 39.64
N ARG A 6 -38.88 -4.29 40.20
CA ARG A 6 -37.85 -3.48 39.51
C ARG A 6 -36.55 -4.26 39.30
N LEU A 7 -36.14 -5.07 40.27
CA LEU A 7 -34.95 -5.92 40.15
C LEU A 7 -35.12 -6.98 39.06
N VAL A 8 -36.27 -7.67 39.02
CA VAL A 8 -36.57 -8.68 37.97
C VAL A 8 -36.72 -8.03 36.59
N THR A 9 -37.28 -6.82 36.51
CA THR A 9 -37.37 -6.09 35.24
C THR A 9 -36.01 -5.59 34.76
N SER A 10 -35.11 -5.22 35.68
CA SER A 10 -33.74 -4.81 35.38
C SER A 10 -32.87 -5.99 34.94
N ILE A 11 -33.04 -7.16 35.58
CA ILE A 11 -32.35 -8.40 35.20
C ILE A 11 -32.85 -8.89 33.84
N ASN A 12 -34.16 -8.85 33.58
CA ASN A 12 -34.70 -9.18 32.25
C ASN A 12 -34.27 -8.18 31.17
N LYS A 13 -34.19 -6.88 31.47
CA LYS A 13 -33.64 -5.90 30.52
C LYS A 13 -32.14 -6.10 30.28
N SER A 14 -31.36 -6.45 31.31
CA SER A 14 -29.93 -6.75 31.16
C SER A 14 -29.67 -8.07 30.44
N LEU A 15 -30.54 -9.08 30.60
CA LEU A 15 -30.47 -10.34 29.86
C LEU A 15 -30.95 -10.17 28.41
N ILE A 16 -32.01 -9.39 28.18
CA ILE A 16 -32.43 -9.06 26.81
C ILE A 16 -31.37 -8.21 26.13
N MET A 17 -30.77 -7.21 26.80
CA MET A 17 -29.71 -6.38 26.22
C MET A 17 -28.39 -7.16 26.05
N GLY A 18 -28.08 -8.13 26.92
CA GLY A 18 -26.96 -9.06 26.76
C GLY A 18 -27.18 -10.06 25.61
N ILE A 19 -28.40 -10.58 25.45
CA ILE A 19 -28.78 -11.45 24.33
C ILE A 19 -28.89 -10.66 23.02
N THR A 20 -29.28 -9.38 23.08
CA THR A 20 -29.35 -8.50 21.89
C THR A 20 -27.96 -7.98 21.51
N CYS A 21 -27.02 -7.78 22.44
CA CYS A 21 -25.62 -7.51 22.10
C CYS A 21 -24.90 -8.74 21.53
N ILE A 22 -25.24 -9.96 21.99
CA ILE A 22 -24.74 -11.20 21.39
C ILE A 22 -25.43 -11.50 20.05
N LEU A 23 -26.67 -11.06 19.81
CA LEU A 23 -27.38 -11.20 18.53
C LEU A 23 -27.08 -10.06 17.52
N LEU A 24 -26.73 -8.87 17.97
CA LEU A 24 -26.34 -7.72 17.11
C LEU A 24 -24.85 -7.68 16.79
N SER A 25 -24.02 -8.49 17.47
CA SER A 25 -22.67 -8.87 16.98
C SER A 25 -22.72 -10.00 15.93
N ILE A 26 -23.92 -10.43 15.52
CA ILE A 26 -24.16 -11.38 14.41
C ILE A 26 -24.87 -10.63 13.27
N GLY A 27 -24.41 -9.41 12.98
CA GLY A 27 -24.61 -8.83 11.65
C GLY A 27 -23.80 -9.64 10.65
N SER A 28 -24.37 -10.77 10.21
CA SER A 28 -23.92 -11.64 9.11
C SER A 28 -22.43 -11.58 8.76
N VAL A 29 -21.56 -11.80 9.73
CA VAL A 29 -20.28 -12.45 9.44
C VAL A 29 -20.67 -13.92 9.30
N SER A 30 -20.80 -14.38 8.06
CA SER A 30 -20.85 -15.80 7.77
C SER A 30 -19.57 -16.40 8.32
N VAL A 31 -19.60 -16.91 9.55
CA VAL A 31 -18.47 -17.65 10.12
C VAL A 31 -18.46 -18.99 9.38
N PHE A 32 -17.77 -19.03 8.24
CA PHE A 32 -17.49 -20.26 7.54
C PHE A 32 -16.67 -21.15 8.47
N ALA A 33 -17.16 -22.36 8.75
CA ALA A 33 -16.34 -23.35 9.43
C ALA A 33 -15.15 -23.69 8.52
N ALA A 34 -13.95 -23.77 9.09
CA ALA A 34 -12.74 -24.12 8.34
C ALA A 34 -12.95 -25.41 7.53
N ALA A 35 -12.68 -25.35 6.23
CA ALA A 35 -12.82 -26.50 5.34
C ALA A 35 -11.86 -27.62 5.74
N ASN A 36 -12.36 -28.86 5.72
CA ASN A 36 -11.57 -30.06 5.95
C ASN A 36 -10.83 -30.51 4.67
N ALA A 37 -9.91 -31.47 4.79
CA ALA A 37 -9.10 -31.93 3.66
C ALA A 37 -9.92 -32.47 2.47
N GLU A 38 -11.07 -33.11 2.71
CA GLU A 38 -11.95 -33.62 1.65
C GLU A 38 -12.63 -32.49 0.86
N ALA A 39 -13.09 -31.45 1.55
CA ALA A 39 -13.64 -30.25 0.92
C ALA A 39 -12.58 -29.52 0.08
N ILE A 40 -11.35 -29.42 0.59
CA ILE A 40 -10.22 -28.83 -0.15
C ILE A 40 -9.86 -29.66 -1.39
N GLN A 41 -9.87 -31.00 -1.30
CA GLN A 41 -9.64 -31.87 -2.47
C GLN A 41 -10.76 -31.74 -3.53
N THR A 42 -12.01 -31.56 -3.09
CA THR A 42 -13.14 -31.29 -3.99
C THR A 42 -12.95 -29.95 -4.70
N ALA A 43 -12.56 -28.90 -3.97
CA ALA A 43 -12.23 -27.59 -4.50
C ALA A 43 -11.03 -27.65 -5.49
N ALA A 44 -10.00 -28.42 -5.16
CA ALA A 44 -8.86 -28.66 -6.05
C ALA A 44 -9.28 -29.30 -7.38
N THR A 45 -10.21 -30.26 -7.34
CA THR A 45 -10.77 -30.90 -8.55
C THR A 45 -11.54 -29.90 -9.40
N ALA A 46 -12.41 -29.09 -8.78
CA ALA A 46 -13.14 -28.02 -9.45
C ALA A 46 -12.19 -27.01 -10.14
N TYR A 47 -11.11 -26.63 -9.46
CA TYR A 47 -10.08 -25.76 -10.04
C TYR A 47 -9.39 -26.40 -11.26
N GLN A 48 -9.08 -27.71 -11.24
CA GLN A 48 -8.55 -28.39 -12.43
C GLN A 48 -9.55 -28.41 -13.60
N THR A 49 -10.85 -28.51 -13.31
CA THR A 49 -11.90 -28.36 -14.32
C THR A 49 -11.89 -26.97 -14.92
N ILE A 50 -11.87 -25.91 -14.11
CA ILE A 50 -11.76 -24.51 -14.56
C ILE A 50 -10.52 -24.30 -15.43
N ARG A 51 -9.37 -24.85 -15.03
CA ARG A 51 -8.12 -24.76 -15.79
C ARG A 51 -8.21 -25.42 -17.18
N THR A 52 -9.05 -26.44 -17.32
CA THR A 52 -9.31 -27.04 -18.64
C THR A 52 -10.26 -26.17 -19.46
N LEU A 53 -11.37 -25.72 -18.85
CA LEU A 53 -12.40 -24.91 -19.50
C LEU A 53 -11.87 -23.56 -20.02
N ARG A 54 -10.95 -22.93 -19.30
CA ARG A 54 -10.33 -21.65 -19.73
C ARG A 54 -9.43 -21.78 -20.97
N GLY A 55 -9.05 -23.00 -21.35
CA GLY A 55 -8.31 -23.27 -22.58
C GLY A 55 -9.19 -23.55 -23.79
N GLU A 56 -10.52 -23.57 -23.63
CA GLU A 56 -11.46 -23.80 -24.74
C GLU A 56 -11.58 -22.56 -25.65
N THR A 57 -11.97 -22.77 -26.90
CA THR A 57 -12.22 -21.68 -27.84
C THR A 57 -13.58 -21.87 -28.51
N PRO A 58 -14.59 -21.02 -28.22
CA PRO A 58 -14.57 -19.92 -27.25
C PRO A 58 -14.54 -20.41 -25.79
N ILE A 59 -14.09 -19.57 -24.87
CA ILE A 59 -14.11 -19.87 -23.42
C ILE A 59 -15.55 -19.85 -22.92
N ASN A 60 -15.97 -20.89 -22.20
CA ASN A 60 -17.34 -21.02 -21.70
C ASN A 60 -17.48 -20.51 -20.26
N GLY A 61 -17.90 -19.24 -20.11
CA GLY A 61 -18.08 -18.58 -18.81
C GLY A 61 -19.13 -19.26 -17.92
N ASP A 62 -20.20 -19.82 -18.49
CA ASP A 62 -21.23 -20.54 -17.71
C ASP A 62 -20.68 -21.82 -17.10
N ALA A 63 -19.94 -22.61 -17.89
CA ALA A 63 -19.30 -23.83 -17.39
C ALA A 63 -18.24 -23.53 -16.32
N ILE A 64 -17.50 -22.43 -16.46
CA ILE A 64 -16.53 -21.99 -15.44
C ILE A 64 -17.28 -21.57 -14.16
N GLY A 65 -18.37 -20.81 -14.28
CA GLY A 65 -19.22 -20.43 -13.15
C GLY A 65 -19.80 -21.63 -12.41
N ASP A 66 -20.29 -22.64 -13.13
CA ASP A 66 -20.81 -23.87 -12.56
C ASP A 66 -19.71 -24.68 -11.85
N ALA A 67 -18.50 -24.73 -12.41
CA ALA A 67 -17.36 -25.40 -11.80
C ALA A 67 -16.84 -24.65 -10.56
N TYR A 68 -16.92 -23.31 -10.54
CA TYR A 68 -16.52 -22.49 -9.41
C TYR A 68 -17.47 -22.61 -8.22
N ALA A 69 -18.77 -22.73 -8.49
CA ALA A 69 -19.80 -22.83 -7.46
C ALA A 69 -19.59 -24.02 -6.50
N GLY A 70 -20.05 -23.86 -5.26
CA GLY A 70 -20.00 -24.93 -4.25
C GLY A 70 -18.72 -24.92 -3.42
N ALA A 71 -17.95 -26.02 -3.42
CA ALA A 71 -16.82 -26.20 -2.51
C ALA A 71 -15.67 -25.21 -2.76
N LEU A 72 -15.38 -24.89 -4.02
CA LEU A 72 -14.32 -23.95 -4.38
C LEU A 72 -14.69 -22.52 -3.97
N GLN A 73 -15.89 -22.06 -4.33
CA GLN A 73 -16.40 -20.76 -3.89
C GLN A 73 -16.44 -20.62 -2.36
N ALA A 74 -16.95 -21.62 -1.63
CA ALA A 74 -16.99 -21.59 -0.16
C ALA A 74 -15.59 -21.47 0.45
N LEU A 75 -14.61 -22.13 -0.16
CA LEU A 75 -13.21 -22.07 0.25
C LEU A 75 -12.58 -20.69 -0.05
N THR A 76 -12.91 -20.07 -1.19
CA THR A 76 -12.52 -18.69 -1.49
C THR A 76 -13.10 -17.72 -0.45
N GLN A 77 -14.37 -17.87 -0.09
CA GLN A 77 -15.04 -17.02 0.91
C GLN A 77 -14.47 -17.20 2.33
N GLU A 78 -14.02 -18.41 2.68
CA GLU A 78 -13.24 -18.65 3.91
C GLU A 78 -11.95 -17.83 3.88
N VAL A 79 -11.19 -17.88 2.78
CA VAL A 79 -9.93 -17.13 2.63
C VAL A 79 -10.18 -15.62 2.69
N ASP A 80 -11.21 -15.13 2.01
CA ASP A 80 -11.59 -13.72 2.03
C ASP A 80 -11.89 -13.23 3.43
N THR A 81 -12.67 -14.00 4.19
CA THR A 81 -13.00 -13.68 5.57
C THR A 81 -11.76 -13.71 6.48
N ALA A 82 -10.93 -14.75 6.36
CA ALA A 82 -9.77 -14.95 7.21
C ALA A 82 -8.65 -13.92 6.98
N ASN A 83 -8.55 -13.38 5.76
CA ASN A 83 -7.44 -12.53 5.33
C ASN A 83 -7.87 -11.11 4.97
N ASN A 84 -9.17 -10.78 5.12
CA ASN A 84 -9.76 -9.53 4.67
C ASN A 84 -9.47 -9.25 3.18
N LEU A 85 -9.66 -10.29 2.35
CA LEU A 85 -9.51 -10.27 0.90
C LEU A 85 -10.89 -10.33 0.20
N LYS A 86 -10.89 -10.29 -1.14
CA LYS A 86 -12.10 -10.31 -1.98
C LYS A 86 -11.91 -11.12 -3.27
N LEU A 87 -11.18 -12.21 -3.13
CA LEU A 87 -10.88 -13.13 -4.22
C LEU A 87 -12.17 -13.68 -4.83
N ASP A 88 -13.24 -13.89 -4.05
CA ASP A 88 -14.52 -14.41 -4.56
C ASP A 88 -15.18 -13.43 -5.54
N SER A 89 -15.28 -12.16 -5.17
CA SER A 89 -15.86 -11.15 -6.07
C SER A 89 -14.99 -10.92 -7.30
N ASP A 90 -13.66 -10.93 -7.15
CA ASP A 90 -12.74 -10.78 -8.29
C ASP A 90 -12.90 -11.94 -9.29
N ILE A 91 -13.07 -13.18 -8.80
CA ILE A 91 -13.31 -14.36 -9.64
C ILE A 91 -14.67 -14.27 -10.32
N LEU A 92 -15.73 -13.91 -9.59
CA LEU A 92 -17.08 -13.79 -10.16
C LEU A 92 -17.14 -12.71 -11.25
N ALA A 93 -16.53 -11.55 -11.02
CA ALA A 93 -16.44 -10.48 -12.01
C ALA A 93 -15.74 -10.94 -13.30
N ALA A 94 -14.60 -11.63 -13.17
CA ALA A 94 -13.89 -12.19 -14.32
C ALA A 94 -14.70 -13.27 -15.05
N ILE A 95 -15.52 -14.06 -14.35
CA ILE A 95 -16.44 -15.01 -14.99
C ILE A 95 -17.51 -14.29 -15.81
N ASP A 96 -18.03 -13.18 -15.30
CA ASP A 96 -19.01 -12.35 -16.02
C ASP A 96 -18.38 -11.66 -17.25
N GLU A 97 -17.13 -11.19 -17.17
CA GLU A 97 -16.38 -10.70 -18.34
C GLU A 97 -16.28 -11.76 -19.44
N ILE A 98 -16.01 -13.02 -19.08
CA ILE A 98 -15.99 -14.13 -20.05
C ILE A 98 -17.37 -14.34 -20.69
N ARG A 99 -18.45 -14.29 -19.90
CA ARG A 99 -19.84 -14.45 -20.39
C ARG A 99 -20.22 -13.34 -21.36
N ASP A 100 -19.80 -12.11 -21.06
CA ASP A 100 -20.10 -10.91 -21.86
C ASP A 100 -19.18 -10.78 -23.07
N GLY A 101 -18.17 -11.64 -23.19
CA GLY A 101 -17.19 -11.62 -24.29
C GLY A 101 -16.18 -10.48 -24.18
N ASN A 102 -16.05 -9.88 -22.99
CA ASN A 102 -15.09 -8.83 -22.68
C ASN A 102 -13.73 -9.45 -22.36
N GLU A 103 -12.77 -9.38 -23.29
CA GLU A 103 -11.41 -9.93 -23.13
C GLU A 103 -11.36 -11.31 -22.44
N PRO A 104 -12.11 -12.31 -22.94
CA PRO A 104 -12.30 -13.57 -22.23
C PRO A 104 -10.99 -14.31 -21.93
N SER A 105 -9.95 -14.08 -22.73
CA SER A 105 -8.62 -14.64 -22.48
C SER A 105 -7.91 -14.00 -21.27
N LEU A 106 -8.04 -12.69 -21.04
CA LEU A 106 -7.44 -12.03 -19.88
C LEU A 106 -8.25 -12.37 -18.62
N ALA A 107 -9.58 -12.28 -18.71
CA ALA A 107 -10.49 -12.67 -17.63
C ALA A 107 -10.27 -14.14 -17.19
N GLY A 108 -10.04 -15.04 -18.14
CA GLY A 108 -9.65 -16.44 -17.86
C GLY A 108 -8.32 -16.58 -17.09
N GLN A 109 -7.38 -15.64 -17.24
CA GLN A 109 -6.17 -15.59 -16.41
C GLN A 109 -6.47 -15.04 -15.01
N VAL A 110 -7.34 -14.03 -14.90
CA VAL A 110 -7.79 -13.50 -13.60
C VAL A 110 -8.40 -14.61 -12.76
N VAL A 111 -9.31 -15.43 -13.32
CA VAL A 111 -9.89 -16.59 -12.63
C VAL A 111 -8.80 -17.58 -12.19
N ASP A 112 -7.93 -18.02 -13.10
CA ASP A 112 -6.91 -19.04 -12.80
C ASP A 112 -5.94 -18.58 -11.71
N LYS A 113 -5.34 -17.39 -11.86
CA LYS A 113 -4.28 -16.92 -10.96
C LYS A 113 -4.82 -16.44 -9.62
N THR A 114 -6.05 -15.92 -9.59
CA THR A 114 -6.70 -15.59 -8.31
C THR A 114 -6.99 -16.86 -7.51
N LEU A 115 -7.36 -17.96 -8.17
CA LEU A 115 -7.50 -19.27 -7.51
C LEU A 115 -6.14 -19.82 -6.99
N HIS A 116 -5.02 -19.53 -7.66
CA HIS A 116 -3.69 -19.82 -7.08
C HIS A 116 -3.49 -19.09 -5.74
N ARG A 117 -3.94 -17.83 -5.63
CA ARG A 117 -3.86 -17.06 -4.39
C ARG A 117 -4.70 -17.69 -3.27
N VAL A 118 -5.90 -18.20 -3.60
CA VAL A 118 -6.75 -18.93 -2.64
C VAL A 118 -5.98 -20.10 -2.02
N PHE A 119 -5.42 -20.97 -2.87
CA PHE A 119 -4.66 -22.14 -2.40
C PHE A 119 -3.39 -21.76 -1.63
N TYR A 120 -2.66 -20.73 -2.08
CA TYR A 120 -1.51 -20.19 -1.34
C TYR A 120 -1.91 -19.75 0.08
N GLN A 121 -3.00 -18.99 0.22
CA GLN A 121 -3.44 -18.47 1.51
C GLN A 121 -3.88 -19.58 2.46
N ILE A 122 -4.51 -20.64 1.97
CA ILE A 122 -4.89 -21.78 2.81
C ILE A 122 -3.65 -22.47 3.39
N VAL A 123 -2.63 -22.74 2.56
CA VAL A 123 -1.38 -23.33 3.05
C VAL A 123 -0.75 -22.44 4.13
N PHE A 124 -0.75 -21.13 3.89
CA PHE A 124 -0.19 -20.14 4.81
C PHE A 124 -0.95 -20.04 6.15
N ASN A 125 -2.28 -20.07 6.10
CA ASN A 125 -3.17 -20.02 7.25
C ASN A 125 -3.04 -21.30 8.08
N ARG A 126 -3.13 -22.47 7.45
CA ARG A 126 -3.00 -23.75 8.14
C ARG A 126 -1.63 -23.92 8.79
N MET A 127 -0.54 -23.50 8.15
CA MET A 127 0.78 -23.52 8.80
C MET A 127 0.87 -22.57 10.01
N SER A 128 0.22 -21.40 9.93
CA SER A 128 0.16 -20.46 11.05
C SER A 128 -0.68 -21.01 12.20
N ASP A 129 -1.79 -21.68 11.90
CA ASP A 129 -2.67 -22.33 12.88
C ASP A 129 -1.98 -23.52 13.57
N ILE A 130 -1.29 -24.39 12.82
CA ILE A 130 -0.53 -25.53 13.36
C ILE A 130 0.48 -25.03 14.40
N ARG A 131 1.23 -23.97 14.09
CA ARG A 131 2.16 -23.36 15.05
C ARG A 131 1.42 -22.74 16.23
N GLY A 132 0.42 -21.90 15.97
CA GLY A 132 -0.30 -21.14 17.01
C GLY A 132 -1.07 -22.03 17.99
N GLN A 133 -1.53 -23.20 17.53
CA GLN A 133 -2.31 -24.15 18.31
C GLN A 133 -1.50 -25.35 18.79
N PHE A 134 -0.18 -25.38 18.56
CA PHE A 134 0.66 -26.52 18.89
C PHE A 134 0.51 -26.97 20.34
N GLN A 135 0.44 -26.04 21.30
CA GLN A 135 0.29 -26.39 22.71
C GLN A 135 -1.14 -26.82 23.09
N ASN A 136 -2.16 -26.34 22.37
CA ASN A 136 -3.56 -26.45 22.78
C ASN A 136 -4.32 -27.60 22.10
N LYS A 137 -3.92 -28.00 20.89
CA LYS A 137 -4.58 -29.06 20.11
C LYS A 137 -3.93 -30.43 20.31
N THR A 138 -4.73 -31.47 20.10
CA THR A 138 -4.26 -32.86 20.09
C THR A 138 -3.42 -33.15 18.84
N THR A 139 -2.63 -34.22 18.89
CA THR A 139 -1.86 -34.69 17.73
C THR A 139 -2.78 -34.95 16.54
N GLU A 140 -3.94 -35.57 16.78
CA GLU A 140 -4.93 -35.89 15.75
C GLU A 140 -5.50 -34.63 15.09
N GLU A 141 -5.81 -33.59 15.86
CA GLU A 141 -6.29 -32.31 15.31
C GLU A 141 -5.20 -31.59 14.50
N LEU A 142 -3.94 -31.61 14.97
CA LEU A 142 -2.82 -31.01 14.23
C LEU A 142 -2.48 -31.80 12.96
N SER A 143 -2.64 -33.13 12.98
CA SER A 143 -2.49 -33.98 11.80
C SER A 143 -3.56 -33.64 10.75
N ALA A 144 -4.81 -33.47 11.17
CA ALA A 144 -5.89 -33.06 10.26
C ALA A 144 -5.60 -31.71 9.59
N MET A 145 -5.12 -30.71 10.35
CA MET A 145 -4.69 -29.42 9.80
C MET A 145 -3.51 -29.56 8.83
N THR A 146 -2.60 -30.49 9.10
CA THR A 146 -1.47 -30.78 8.20
C THR A 146 -1.95 -31.40 6.90
N ASP A 147 -2.94 -32.30 6.95
CA ASP A 147 -3.53 -32.91 5.75
C ASP A 147 -4.34 -31.89 4.93
N GLU A 148 -5.03 -30.94 5.59
CA GLU A 148 -5.65 -29.78 4.93
C GLU A 148 -4.62 -28.92 4.19
N MET A 149 -3.50 -28.61 4.85
CA MET A 149 -2.38 -27.87 4.26
C MET A 149 -1.81 -28.59 3.03
N VAL A 150 -1.61 -29.92 3.12
CA VAL A 150 -1.10 -30.74 2.01
C VAL A 150 -2.10 -30.79 0.86
N ALA A 151 -3.40 -30.90 1.14
CA ALA A 151 -4.45 -30.87 0.13
C ALA A 151 -4.47 -29.53 -0.63
N ALA A 152 -4.33 -28.41 0.09
CA ALA A 152 -4.28 -27.07 -0.50
C ALA A 152 -3.00 -26.81 -1.31
N TYR A 153 -1.91 -27.50 -1.00
CA TYR A 153 -0.66 -27.40 -1.77
C TYR A 153 -0.74 -28.07 -3.15
N GLN A 154 -1.51 -29.16 -3.30
CA GLN A 154 -1.54 -29.93 -4.55
C GLN A 154 -1.87 -29.10 -5.81
N PRO A 155 -2.89 -28.20 -5.81
CA PRO A 155 -3.19 -27.32 -6.93
C PRO A 155 -2.02 -26.46 -7.42
N ILE A 156 -1.14 -26.04 -6.50
CA ILE A 156 -0.06 -25.08 -6.77
C ILE A 156 1.33 -25.75 -6.84
N ALA A 157 1.43 -27.05 -6.55
CA ALA A 157 2.68 -27.80 -6.50
C ALA A 157 3.48 -27.69 -7.81
N ALA A 158 2.81 -27.71 -8.96
CA ALA A 158 3.46 -27.58 -10.27
C ALA A 158 4.11 -26.20 -10.47
N THR A 159 3.56 -25.13 -9.89
CA THR A 159 4.19 -23.80 -9.90
C THR A 159 5.41 -23.77 -9.00
N VAL A 160 5.32 -24.42 -7.84
CA VAL A 160 6.40 -24.49 -6.84
C VAL A 160 7.59 -25.31 -7.35
N ALA A 161 7.35 -26.35 -8.14
CA ALA A 161 8.40 -27.21 -8.70
C ALA A 161 9.22 -26.56 -9.84
N ARG A 162 8.81 -25.38 -10.34
CA ARG A 162 9.49 -24.74 -11.47
C ARG A 162 10.86 -24.17 -11.07
N ALA A 163 11.76 -24.09 -12.05
CA ALA A 163 13.08 -23.52 -11.86
C ALA A 163 13.02 -22.02 -11.48
N ASN A 164 14.06 -21.57 -10.77
CA ASN A 164 14.22 -20.16 -10.47
C ASN A 164 14.38 -19.37 -11.77
N GLN A 165 14.03 -18.10 -11.71
CA GLN A 165 14.27 -17.11 -12.73
C GLN A 165 15.36 -16.18 -12.22
N VAL A 166 16.33 -15.87 -13.07
CA VAL A 166 17.48 -15.05 -12.71
C VAL A 166 17.68 -13.95 -13.75
N LEU A 167 18.15 -12.80 -13.29
CA LEU A 167 18.53 -11.70 -14.15
C LEU A 167 19.69 -12.12 -15.06
N SER A 168 19.63 -11.74 -16.33
CA SER A 168 20.71 -11.97 -17.29
C SER A 168 21.98 -11.19 -16.91
N ALA A 169 23.13 -11.63 -17.42
CA ALA A 169 24.41 -10.97 -17.12
C ALA A 169 24.46 -9.49 -17.58
N ASP A 170 23.77 -9.17 -18.67
CA ASP A 170 23.62 -7.79 -19.18
C ASP A 170 22.46 -7.03 -18.51
N ARG A 171 21.68 -7.69 -17.65
CA ARG A 171 20.54 -7.16 -16.90
C ARG A 171 19.36 -6.67 -17.75
N LEU A 172 19.31 -7.12 -19.00
CA LEU A 172 18.26 -6.70 -19.95
C LEU A 172 17.12 -7.73 -20.08
N SER A 173 17.30 -8.94 -19.56
CA SER A 173 16.30 -10.01 -19.63
C SER A 173 16.33 -10.92 -18.40
N ILE A 174 15.35 -11.81 -18.32
CA ILE A 174 15.26 -12.85 -17.29
C ILE A 174 15.47 -14.19 -17.99
N MET A 175 16.23 -15.08 -17.36
CA MET A 175 16.48 -16.43 -17.87
C MET A 175 16.20 -17.49 -16.80
N GLU A 176 15.96 -18.71 -17.27
CA GLU A 176 15.83 -19.85 -16.38
C GLU A 176 17.17 -20.16 -15.68
N GLY A 177 17.14 -20.17 -14.36
CA GLY A 177 18.26 -20.51 -13.49
C GLY A 177 18.21 -21.97 -13.01
N SER A 178 18.91 -22.24 -11.91
CA SER A 178 18.86 -23.57 -11.29
C SER A 178 17.50 -23.82 -10.62
N ASN A 179 17.06 -25.08 -10.65
CA ASN A 179 15.90 -25.50 -9.86
C ASN A 179 16.31 -25.65 -8.39
N ALA A 180 15.65 -24.91 -7.51
CA ALA A 180 15.88 -24.96 -6.06
C ALA A 180 15.32 -26.22 -5.39
N ALA A 181 14.56 -27.05 -6.12
CA ALA A 181 13.79 -28.17 -5.56
C ALA A 181 12.89 -27.70 -4.39
N ALA A 182 12.19 -26.58 -4.61
CA ALA A 182 11.33 -25.94 -3.62
C ALA A 182 10.14 -26.82 -3.22
N ASP A 183 9.66 -27.66 -4.15
CA ASP A 183 8.63 -28.68 -3.94
C ASP A 183 9.13 -29.86 -3.10
N VAL A 184 10.37 -30.29 -3.32
CA VAL A 184 11.02 -31.31 -2.48
C VAL A 184 11.19 -30.77 -1.06
N SER A 185 11.68 -29.53 -0.93
CA SER A 185 11.84 -28.86 0.36
C SER A 185 10.52 -28.74 1.12
N PHE A 186 9.41 -28.45 0.42
CA PHE A 186 8.07 -28.44 1.02
C PHE A 186 7.69 -29.82 1.57
N ASN A 187 7.83 -30.87 0.76
CA ASN A 187 7.47 -32.23 1.17
C ASN A 187 8.32 -32.73 2.34
N GLU A 188 9.63 -32.47 2.33
CA GLU A 188 10.49 -32.81 3.47
C GLU A 188 10.13 -32.03 4.73
N SER A 189 9.73 -30.75 4.58
CA SER A 189 9.25 -29.92 5.69
C SER A 189 7.96 -30.48 6.29
N VAL A 190 7.01 -30.92 5.45
CA VAL A 190 5.78 -31.58 5.90
C VAL A 190 6.07 -32.83 6.73
N GLU A 191 7.04 -33.66 6.33
CA GLU A 191 7.40 -34.86 7.11
C GLU A 191 8.06 -34.51 8.46
N ARG A 192 8.85 -33.43 8.51
CA ARG A 192 9.38 -32.90 9.77
C ARG A 192 8.29 -32.33 10.66
N ILE A 193 7.32 -31.63 10.09
CA ILE A 193 6.11 -31.15 10.80
C ILE A 193 5.32 -32.33 11.37
N ARG A 194 5.03 -33.35 10.55
CA ARG A 194 4.33 -34.57 10.97
C ARG A 194 5.02 -35.26 12.14
N THR A 195 6.35 -35.28 12.13
CA THR A 195 7.14 -35.79 13.24
C THR A 195 6.98 -34.92 14.49
N ALA A 196 7.13 -33.60 14.37
CA ALA A 196 7.07 -32.67 15.49
C ALA A 196 5.68 -32.62 16.16
N ILE A 197 4.58 -32.70 15.39
CA ILE A 197 3.22 -32.68 15.95
C ILE A 197 2.88 -33.91 16.80
N THR A 198 3.70 -34.97 16.76
CA THR A 198 3.56 -36.11 17.67
C THR A 198 3.89 -35.77 19.12
N LYS A 199 4.58 -34.65 19.37
CA LYS A 199 4.93 -34.14 20.70
C LYS A 199 5.79 -35.11 21.51
N ASN A 200 6.65 -35.86 20.84
CA ASN A 200 7.59 -36.77 21.51
C ASN A 200 8.63 -36.01 22.37
N ASN A 201 9.00 -34.81 21.95
CA ASN A 201 9.80 -33.86 22.72
C ASN A 201 9.23 -32.44 22.55
N PRO A 202 8.17 -32.08 23.29
CA PRO A 202 7.38 -30.88 23.02
C PRO A 202 8.17 -29.57 22.94
N ALA A 203 9.27 -29.45 23.68
CA ALA A 203 10.13 -28.26 23.66
C ALA A 203 10.93 -28.16 22.34
N GLU A 204 11.59 -29.24 21.91
CA GLU A 204 12.32 -29.24 20.65
C GLU A 204 11.36 -29.27 19.44
N ASP A 205 10.23 -29.96 19.55
CA ASP A 205 9.21 -30.05 18.50
C ASP A 205 8.58 -28.67 18.21
N ALA A 206 8.36 -27.84 19.24
CA ALA A 206 7.90 -26.47 19.06
C ALA A 206 8.92 -25.63 18.26
N GLY A 207 10.22 -25.79 18.54
CA GLY A 207 11.29 -25.15 17.79
C GLY A 207 11.35 -25.63 16.33
N VAL A 208 11.15 -26.92 16.08
CA VAL A 208 11.05 -27.47 14.72
C VAL A 208 9.89 -26.84 13.96
N LEU A 209 8.68 -26.82 14.54
CA LEU A 209 7.52 -26.19 13.89
C LEU A 209 7.72 -24.70 13.62
N ALA A 210 8.41 -24.00 14.52
CA ALA A 210 8.70 -22.59 14.35
C ALA A 210 9.63 -22.33 13.15
N VAL A 211 10.62 -23.20 12.92
CA VAL A 211 11.55 -23.18 11.77
C VAL A 211 10.85 -23.62 10.48
N GLU A 212 10.17 -24.77 10.48
CA GLU A 212 9.52 -25.33 9.29
C GLU A 212 8.40 -24.43 8.75
N ARG A 213 7.82 -23.56 9.58
CA ARG A 213 6.92 -22.48 9.13
C ARG A 213 7.57 -21.57 8.09
N TYR A 214 8.85 -21.24 8.23
CA TYR A 214 9.56 -20.39 7.26
C TYR A 214 9.94 -21.19 6.01
N VAL A 215 10.39 -22.43 6.17
CA VAL A 215 10.71 -23.30 5.02
C VAL A 215 9.50 -23.46 4.09
N THR A 216 8.33 -23.81 4.66
CA THR A 216 7.08 -23.96 3.90
C THR A 216 6.58 -22.65 3.30
N ARG A 217 6.50 -21.55 4.07
CA ARG A 217 5.91 -20.29 3.60
C ARG A 217 6.85 -19.48 2.70
N ILE A 218 8.15 -19.50 2.97
CA ILE A 218 9.11 -18.61 2.31
C ILE A 218 9.89 -19.37 1.23
N SER A 219 10.69 -20.36 1.61
CA SER A 219 11.60 -21.08 0.70
C SER A 219 10.86 -21.87 -0.37
N SER A 220 9.67 -22.38 -0.04
CA SER A 220 8.80 -23.04 -1.01
C SER A 220 7.85 -22.05 -1.68
N LEU A 221 6.92 -21.45 -0.93
CA LEU A 221 5.84 -20.69 -1.55
C LEU A 221 6.26 -19.27 -2.01
N THR A 222 6.72 -18.40 -1.10
CA THR A 222 7.06 -17.01 -1.46
C THR A 222 8.10 -16.96 -2.57
N ARG A 223 9.11 -17.83 -2.52
CA ARG A 223 10.10 -18.00 -3.58
C ARG A 223 9.45 -18.43 -4.90
N ALA A 224 8.53 -19.39 -4.89
CA ALA A 224 7.85 -19.84 -6.12
C ALA A 224 7.08 -18.70 -6.79
N TYR A 225 6.37 -17.87 -6.01
CA TYR A 225 5.60 -16.74 -6.55
C TYR A 225 6.48 -15.55 -6.94
N TYR A 226 7.59 -15.29 -6.25
CA TYR A 226 8.63 -14.38 -6.72
C TYR A 226 9.12 -14.79 -8.12
N ASN A 227 9.44 -16.08 -8.31
CA ASN A 227 9.88 -16.60 -9.60
C ASN A 227 8.75 -16.69 -10.63
N ALA A 228 7.48 -16.77 -10.21
CA ALA A 228 6.34 -16.67 -11.11
C ALA A 228 6.25 -15.26 -11.70
N VAL A 229 6.30 -14.21 -10.87
CA VAL A 229 6.34 -12.81 -11.32
C VAL A 229 7.48 -12.60 -12.33
N LEU A 230 8.69 -13.03 -11.99
CA LEU A 230 9.84 -12.91 -12.89
C LEU A 230 9.65 -13.66 -14.21
N ARG A 231 8.99 -14.83 -14.20
CA ARG A 231 8.72 -15.59 -15.42
C ARG A 231 7.74 -14.86 -16.33
N GLU A 232 6.68 -14.29 -15.77
CA GLU A 232 5.70 -13.56 -16.57
C GLU A 232 6.30 -12.25 -17.11
N VAL A 233 7.19 -11.58 -16.34
CA VAL A 233 7.98 -10.46 -16.86
C VAL A 233 8.90 -10.90 -17.99
N ALA A 234 9.53 -12.08 -17.89
CA ALA A 234 10.37 -12.63 -18.95
C ALA A 234 9.56 -12.84 -20.24
N GLY A 235 8.39 -13.47 -20.12
CA GLY A 235 7.44 -13.66 -21.21
C GLY A 235 7.05 -12.34 -21.86
N ALA A 236 6.61 -11.36 -21.05
CA ALA A 236 6.20 -10.05 -21.55
C ALA A 236 7.33 -9.37 -22.36
N ILE A 237 8.58 -9.50 -21.92
CA ILE A 237 9.75 -8.99 -22.66
C ILE A 237 9.96 -9.71 -23.99
N GLU A 238 9.70 -11.02 -24.08
CA GLU A 238 9.78 -11.78 -25.32
C GLU A 238 8.65 -11.39 -26.29
N SER A 239 7.44 -11.19 -25.77
CA SER A 239 6.23 -10.91 -26.55
C SER A 239 6.09 -9.43 -26.97
N ARG A 240 6.70 -8.47 -26.25
CA ARG A 240 6.43 -7.01 -26.40
C ARG A 240 6.58 -6.41 -27.80
N HIS A 241 7.32 -7.06 -28.69
CA HIS A 241 7.50 -6.58 -30.07
C HIS A 241 6.89 -7.52 -31.13
N SER A 242 6.31 -8.65 -30.72
CA SER A 242 5.85 -9.70 -31.62
C SER A 242 4.39 -10.08 -31.44
N ASP A 243 3.88 -10.03 -30.20
CA ASP A 243 2.51 -10.37 -29.84
C ASP A 243 2.03 -9.50 -28.65
N VAL A 244 1.30 -8.43 -28.97
CA VAL A 244 0.79 -7.49 -27.95
C VAL A 244 -0.26 -8.17 -27.06
N GLU A 245 -1.07 -9.07 -27.60
CA GLU A 245 -2.10 -9.77 -26.85
C GLU A 245 -1.50 -10.75 -25.85
N GLU A 246 -0.46 -11.49 -26.25
CA GLU A 246 0.27 -12.36 -25.33
C GLU A 246 1.03 -11.57 -24.26
N MET A 247 1.69 -10.47 -24.64
CA MET A 247 2.34 -9.57 -23.68
C MET A 247 1.36 -9.06 -22.62
N ARG A 248 0.14 -8.64 -23.02
CA ARG A 248 -0.90 -8.18 -22.09
C ARG A 248 -1.33 -9.30 -21.12
N LYS A 249 -1.44 -10.54 -21.59
CA LYS A 249 -1.73 -11.69 -20.71
C LYS A 249 -0.61 -11.93 -19.72
N GLU A 250 0.64 -11.92 -20.16
CA GLU A 250 1.82 -12.13 -19.31
C GLU A 250 1.93 -11.04 -18.24
N LEU A 251 1.72 -9.77 -18.60
CA LEU A 251 1.62 -8.67 -17.64
C LEU A 251 0.51 -8.90 -16.60
N LYS A 252 -0.68 -9.31 -17.04
CA LYS A 252 -1.81 -9.60 -16.13
C LYS A 252 -1.53 -10.77 -15.20
N GLU A 253 -0.92 -11.85 -15.70
CA GLU A 253 -0.50 -12.98 -14.88
C GLU A 253 0.56 -12.55 -13.85
N GLY A 254 1.54 -11.75 -14.27
CA GLY A 254 2.58 -11.18 -13.41
C GLY A 254 2.01 -10.31 -12.30
N GLU A 255 1.04 -9.44 -12.64
CA GLU A 255 0.30 -8.59 -11.69
C GLU A 255 -0.37 -9.42 -10.60
N ILE A 256 -1.12 -10.46 -10.96
CA ILE A 256 -1.87 -11.28 -10.01
C ILE A 256 -0.91 -12.10 -9.13
N PHE A 257 0.17 -12.63 -9.69
CA PHE A 257 1.19 -13.29 -8.89
C PHE A 257 1.91 -12.32 -7.95
N TYR A 258 2.13 -11.07 -8.37
CA TYR A 258 2.72 -10.06 -7.52
C TYR A 258 1.83 -9.75 -6.31
N ARG A 259 0.52 -9.63 -6.48
CA ARG A 259 -0.46 -9.44 -5.39
C ARG A 259 -0.38 -10.51 -4.29
N ILE A 260 0.15 -11.70 -4.59
CA ILE A 260 0.36 -12.78 -3.60
C ILE A 260 1.53 -12.44 -2.65
N ILE A 261 2.58 -11.82 -3.18
CA ILE A 261 3.81 -11.49 -2.45
C ILE A 261 3.97 -10.00 -2.13
N GLU A 262 3.03 -9.15 -2.56
CA GLU A 262 3.04 -7.69 -2.42
C GLU A 262 3.39 -7.25 -0.99
N SER A 263 2.78 -7.87 0.02
CA SER A 263 3.03 -7.55 1.44
C SER A 263 4.48 -7.78 1.89
N ASN A 264 5.26 -8.61 1.19
CA ASN A 264 6.68 -8.82 1.46
C ASN A 264 7.54 -7.71 0.85
N VAL A 265 7.02 -6.95 -0.10
CA VAL A 265 7.74 -5.86 -0.78
C VAL A 265 7.31 -4.51 -0.22
N ALA A 266 6.01 -4.24 -0.18
CA ALA A 266 5.45 -2.94 0.17
C ALA A 266 5.93 -2.38 1.52
N ARG A 267 6.16 -3.25 2.52
CA ARG A 267 6.58 -2.81 3.86
C ARG A 267 7.95 -2.13 3.87
N ASP A 268 8.91 -2.69 3.15
CA ASP A 268 10.32 -2.26 3.21
C ASP A 268 10.78 -1.60 1.88
N ASN A 269 9.93 -1.63 0.84
CA ASN A 269 10.12 -0.93 -0.43
C ASN A 269 8.78 -0.41 -0.99
N PRO A 270 8.13 0.58 -0.33
CA PRO A 270 6.84 1.10 -0.78
C PRO A 270 6.90 1.79 -2.15
N VAL A 271 7.95 2.59 -2.43
CA VAL A 271 8.16 3.19 -3.76
C VAL A 271 8.31 2.12 -4.85
N GLY A 272 9.16 1.12 -4.62
CA GLY A 272 9.34 0.03 -5.58
C GLY A 272 8.10 -0.85 -5.72
N ASN A 273 7.28 -1.00 -4.67
CA ASN A 273 5.98 -1.66 -4.77
C ASN A 273 5.05 -0.93 -5.75
N LEU A 274 4.96 0.40 -5.64
CA LEU A 274 4.19 1.22 -6.58
C LEU A 274 4.77 1.12 -8.00
N ARG A 275 6.10 1.14 -8.14
CA ARG A 275 6.78 0.99 -9.44
C ARG A 275 6.51 -0.37 -10.08
N ILE A 276 6.63 -1.47 -9.35
CA ILE A 276 6.32 -2.82 -9.86
C ILE A 276 4.87 -2.89 -10.34
N LYS A 277 3.92 -2.38 -9.56
CA LYS A 277 2.49 -2.38 -9.95
C LYS A 277 2.28 -1.56 -11.22
N ALA A 278 2.83 -0.36 -11.28
CA ALA A 278 2.73 0.50 -12.46
C ALA A 278 3.27 -0.19 -13.71
N ARG A 279 4.42 -0.88 -13.62
CA ARG A 279 5.01 -1.64 -14.73
C ARG A 279 4.17 -2.86 -15.13
N LEU A 280 3.61 -3.60 -14.17
CA LEU A 280 2.80 -4.81 -14.44
C LEU A 280 1.39 -4.50 -14.97
N THR A 281 0.83 -3.33 -14.64
CA THR A 281 -0.47 -2.86 -15.17
C THR A 281 -0.34 -1.84 -16.30
N GLY A 282 0.89 -1.56 -16.76
CA GLY A 282 1.23 -0.47 -17.68
C GLY A 282 1.39 -0.93 -19.12
N ASP A 283 2.05 -0.09 -19.93
CA ASP A 283 2.51 -0.49 -21.27
C ASP A 283 3.74 -1.41 -21.13
N GLY A 284 3.69 -2.60 -21.74
CA GLY A 284 4.78 -3.57 -21.66
C GLY A 284 6.07 -3.14 -22.37
N SER A 285 6.01 -2.10 -23.22
CA SER A 285 7.21 -1.49 -23.80
C SER A 285 8.09 -0.78 -22.77
N ASP A 286 7.50 -0.33 -21.65
CA ASP A 286 8.17 0.37 -20.56
C ASP A 286 8.77 -0.58 -19.50
N LEU A 287 8.73 -1.90 -19.73
CA LEU A 287 9.30 -2.87 -18.80
C LEU A 287 10.83 -2.75 -18.74
N ILE A 288 11.34 -2.42 -17.54
CA ILE A 288 12.76 -2.45 -17.20
C ILE A 288 13.01 -3.57 -16.20
N VAL A 289 13.60 -4.66 -16.69
CA VAL A 289 13.78 -5.90 -15.92
C VAL A 289 14.64 -5.71 -14.67
N ASP A 290 15.77 -5.01 -14.79
CA ASP A 290 16.70 -4.76 -13.67
C ASP A 290 16.02 -4.00 -12.53
N GLU A 291 15.13 -3.06 -12.85
CA GLU A 291 14.35 -2.30 -11.85
C GLU A 291 13.38 -3.21 -11.09
N ILE A 292 12.61 -4.02 -11.80
CA ILE A 292 11.63 -4.94 -11.19
C ILE A 292 12.35 -5.94 -10.27
N VAL A 293 13.43 -6.55 -10.75
CA VAL A 293 14.24 -7.49 -9.93
C VAL A 293 14.82 -6.77 -8.71
N SER A 294 15.36 -5.56 -8.89
CA SER A 294 15.92 -4.77 -7.80
C SER A 294 14.88 -4.41 -6.75
N ASP A 295 13.67 -4.01 -7.16
CA ASP A 295 12.60 -3.64 -6.23
C ASP A 295 12.08 -4.84 -5.44
N LEU A 296 11.88 -5.98 -6.12
CA LEU A 296 11.48 -7.22 -5.46
C LEU A 296 12.56 -7.65 -4.45
N ASN A 297 13.83 -7.58 -4.83
CA ASN A 297 14.95 -7.96 -3.97
C ASN A 297 15.12 -7.02 -2.77
N LEU A 298 14.89 -5.71 -2.91
CA LEU A 298 14.91 -4.79 -1.77
C LEU A 298 13.82 -5.15 -0.76
N GLY A 299 12.62 -5.52 -1.22
CA GLY A 299 11.56 -6.03 -0.37
C GLY A 299 12.00 -7.27 0.42
N MET A 300 12.52 -8.28 -0.26
CA MET A 300 12.99 -9.52 0.38
C MET A 300 14.19 -9.29 1.31
N LEU A 301 15.08 -8.37 0.97
CA LEU A 301 16.20 -7.92 1.81
C LEU A 301 15.69 -7.27 3.10
N GLY A 302 14.71 -6.38 2.99
CA GLY A 302 14.04 -5.75 4.13
C GLY A 302 13.35 -6.77 5.04
N ARG A 303 12.69 -7.77 4.45
CA ARG A 303 12.15 -8.92 5.21
C ARG A 303 13.25 -9.65 5.98
N ALA A 304 14.34 -10.03 5.31
CA ALA A 304 15.46 -10.72 5.95
C ALA A 304 16.05 -9.93 7.13
N ARG A 305 16.24 -8.60 6.97
CA ARG A 305 16.66 -7.70 8.05
C ARG A 305 15.65 -7.65 9.20
N GLY A 306 14.37 -7.56 8.88
CA GLY A 306 13.29 -7.53 9.87
C GLY A 306 13.25 -8.78 10.74
N GLU A 307 13.30 -9.97 10.13
CA GLU A 307 13.38 -11.24 10.88
C GLU A 307 14.68 -11.26 11.72
N MET A 308 15.82 -10.86 11.16
CA MET A 308 17.10 -10.85 11.90
C MET A 308 17.05 -9.95 13.14
N ALA A 309 16.47 -8.76 13.02
CA ALA A 309 16.31 -7.82 14.13
C ALA A 309 15.36 -8.35 15.23
N ASN A 310 14.39 -9.19 14.86
CA ASN A 310 13.46 -9.79 15.81
C ASN A 310 14.09 -10.90 16.68
N ILE A 311 15.26 -11.43 16.32
CA ILE A 311 16.02 -12.36 17.18
C ILE A 311 16.24 -11.74 18.58
N ALA A 312 16.58 -10.46 18.64
CA ALA A 312 16.78 -9.76 19.91
C ALA A 312 15.47 -9.47 20.67
N ARG A 313 14.32 -9.46 19.97
CA ARG A 313 12.99 -9.18 20.53
C ARG A 313 12.26 -10.44 20.99
N SER A 314 12.67 -11.62 20.52
CA SER A 314 12.04 -12.89 20.89
C SER A 314 12.31 -13.23 22.35
N GLY A 315 11.23 -13.44 23.11
CA GLY A 315 11.29 -13.78 24.53
C GLY A 315 11.73 -15.22 24.83
N ASP A 316 11.69 -16.11 23.83
CA ASP A 316 12.04 -17.52 23.95
C ASP A 316 13.00 -17.99 22.85
N ARG A 317 13.57 -19.17 23.05
CA ARG A 317 14.59 -19.76 22.15
C ARG A 317 13.96 -20.18 20.82
N GLU A 318 12.75 -20.73 20.85
CA GLU A 318 11.99 -21.20 19.70
C GLU A 318 11.71 -20.05 18.73
N GLY A 319 11.29 -18.90 19.25
CA GLY A 319 11.10 -17.68 18.48
C GLY A 319 12.42 -17.19 17.90
N ARG A 320 13.52 -17.17 18.66
CA ARG A 320 14.84 -16.80 18.11
C ARG A 320 15.25 -17.70 16.95
N MET A 321 15.07 -19.02 17.09
CA MET A 321 15.34 -20.00 16.02
C MET A 321 14.47 -19.74 14.79
N ALA A 322 13.20 -19.41 14.99
CA ALA A 322 12.28 -19.07 13.92
C ALA A 322 12.74 -17.83 13.15
N GLU A 323 13.06 -16.74 13.86
CA GLU A 323 13.51 -15.48 13.27
C GLU A 323 14.84 -15.65 12.50
N ALA A 324 15.80 -16.41 13.06
CA ALA A 324 17.05 -16.73 12.37
C ALA A 324 16.85 -17.56 11.09
N SER A 325 15.96 -18.56 11.15
CA SER A 325 15.55 -19.30 9.95
C SER A 325 14.89 -18.36 8.94
N GLY A 326 13.98 -17.49 9.37
CA GLY A 326 13.36 -16.48 8.52
C GLY A 326 14.37 -15.59 7.79
N THR A 327 15.40 -15.10 8.49
CA THR A 327 16.50 -14.34 7.86
C THR A 327 17.14 -15.12 6.72
N LYS A 328 17.44 -16.40 6.94
CA LYS A 328 18.04 -17.27 5.92
C LYS A 328 17.09 -17.50 4.75
N GLU A 329 15.85 -17.91 5.01
CA GLU A 329 14.92 -18.30 3.95
C GLU A 329 14.55 -17.12 3.04
N PHE A 330 14.43 -15.89 3.58
CA PHE A 330 14.28 -14.69 2.74
C PHE A 330 15.56 -14.38 1.95
N ALA A 331 16.74 -14.52 2.56
CA ALA A 331 18.00 -14.26 1.89
C ALA A 331 18.21 -15.18 0.67
N GLU A 332 17.81 -16.45 0.77
CA GLU A 332 17.92 -17.41 -0.32
C GLU A 332 17.13 -17.05 -1.59
N ILE A 333 16.12 -16.17 -1.49
CA ILE A 333 15.36 -15.68 -2.66
C ILE A 333 16.22 -14.78 -3.54
N PHE A 334 16.97 -13.85 -2.96
CA PHE A 334 17.78 -12.87 -3.70
C PHE A 334 19.24 -13.30 -3.90
N LEU A 335 19.69 -14.43 -3.33
CA LEU A 335 21.05 -14.95 -3.52
C LEU A 335 21.52 -15.04 -4.99
N PRO A 336 20.69 -15.44 -5.97
CA PRO A 336 21.13 -15.47 -7.37
C PRO A 336 21.50 -14.09 -7.92
N ASP A 337 20.73 -13.05 -7.60
CA ASP A 337 21.01 -11.68 -8.03
C ASP A 337 22.19 -11.08 -7.24
N LEU A 338 22.32 -11.40 -5.94
CA LEU A 338 23.50 -11.05 -5.16
C LEU A 338 24.78 -11.64 -5.76
N GLU A 339 24.74 -12.90 -6.22
CA GLU A 339 25.88 -13.51 -6.91
C GLU A 339 26.20 -12.81 -8.23
N LEU A 340 25.17 -12.43 -8.99
CA LEU A 340 25.34 -11.70 -10.23
C LEU A 340 26.02 -10.33 -10.00
N ARG A 341 25.60 -9.59 -8.96
CA ARG A 341 26.11 -8.24 -8.66
C ARG A 341 27.44 -8.23 -7.94
N MET A 342 27.61 -9.11 -6.94
CA MET A 342 28.74 -9.08 -6.00
C MET A 342 29.70 -10.27 -6.13
N GLY A 343 29.32 -11.28 -6.91
CA GLY A 343 30.13 -12.48 -7.17
C GLY A 343 29.93 -13.64 -6.20
N ALA A 344 30.34 -14.82 -6.66
CA ALA A 344 30.16 -16.10 -5.95
C ALA A 344 30.83 -16.16 -4.56
N THR A 345 31.92 -15.43 -4.36
CA THR A 345 32.61 -15.35 -3.06
C THR A 345 31.72 -14.70 -2.00
N VAL A 346 31.07 -13.58 -2.34
CA VAL A 346 30.17 -12.86 -1.41
C VAL A 346 28.95 -13.71 -1.11
N ARG A 347 28.36 -14.37 -2.13
CA ARG A 347 27.29 -15.37 -1.96
C ARG A 347 27.68 -16.45 -0.94
N SER A 348 28.86 -17.05 -1.08
CA SER A 348 29.34 -18.10 -0.18
C SER A 348 29.54 -17.60 1.26
N ASN A 349 30.06 -16.39 1.42
CA ASN A 349 30.24 -15.75 2.73
C ASN A 349 28.89 -15.51 3.41
N LEU A 350 27.90 -15.00 2.68
CA LEU A 350 26.55 -14.80 3.23
C LEU A 350 25.91 -16.12 3.65
N LEU A 351 25.93 -17.14 2.80
CA LEU A 351 25.38 -18.46 3.13
C LEU A 351 26.05 -19.08 4.35
N THR A 352 27.38 -18.90 4.48
CA THR A 352 28.13 -19.34 5.67
C THR A 352 27.68 -18.60 6.92
N ALA A 353 27.55 -17.28 6.85
CA ALA A 353 27.11 -16.47 7.99
C ALA A 353 25.67 -16.81 8.43
N LEU A 354 24.75 -17.02 7.48
CA LEU A 354 23.36 -17.43 7.75
C LEU A 354 23.30 -18.81 8.45
N ASN A 355 24.09 -19.79 7.98
CA ASN A 355 24.15 -21.11 8.63
C ASN A 355 24.79 -21.04 10.03
N ASN A 356 25.81 -20.19 10.21
CA ASN A 356 26.42 -19.96 11.52
C ASN A 356 25.45 -19.26 12.48
N LEU A 357 24.66 -18.30 11.99
CA LEU A 357 23.61 -17.63 12.77
C LEU A 357 22.59 -18.64 13.30
N ASN A 358 22.05 -19.49 12.43
CA ASN A 358 21.11 -20.55 12.82
C ASN A 358 21.72 -21.50 13.85
N SER A 359 22.99 -21.87 13.68
CA SER A 359 23.71 -22.75 14.61
C SER A 359 23.93 -22.08 15.97
N ALA A 360 24.32 -20.81 15.99
CA ALA A 360 24.55 -20.02 17.20
C ALA A 360 23.26 -19.84 18.01
N VAL A 361 22.16 -19.49 17.33
CA VAL A 361 20.85 -19.33 17.96
C VAL A 361 20.34 -20.67 18.51
N LYS A 362 20.51 -21.77 17.77
CA LYS A 362 20.15 -23.11 18.26
C LYS A 362 20.95 -23.51 19.51
N ALA A 363 22.22 -23.09 19.59
CA ALA A 363 23.11 -23.32 20.73
C ALA A 363 22.94 -22.29 21.87
N ASP A 364 22.05 -21.31 21.69
CA ASP A 364 21.83 -20.18 22.61
C ASP A 364 23.10 -19.33 22.87
N ASP A 365 23.98 -19.23 21.86
CA ASP A 365 25.20 -18.42 21.90
C ASP A 365 24.92 -17.00 21.39
N ALA A 366 24.58 -16.10 22.31
CA ALA A 366 24.25 -14.71 22.00
C ALA A 366 25.43 -13.93 21.40
N ALA A 367 26.66 -14.20 21.84
CA ALA A 367 27.85 -13.50 21.35
C ALA A 367 28.13 -13.89 19.89
N LYS A 368 28.07 -15.19 19.59
CA LYS A 368 28.25 -15.68 18.23
C LYS A 368 27.10 -15.26 17.32
N SER A 369 25.86 -15.28 17.82
CA SER A 369 24.70 -14.76 17.08
C SER A 369 24.91 -13.30 16.66
N ALA A 370 25.33 -12.43 17.59
CA ALA A 370 25.60 -11.02 17.29
C ALA A 370 26.76 -10.83 16.27
N GLU A 371 27.82 -11.64 16.37
CA GLU A 371 28.94 -11.62 15.41
C GLU A 371 28.47 -11.94 13.98
N GLU A 372 27.64 -12.97 13.82
CA GLU A 372 27.13 -13.36 12.50
C GLU A 372 26.10 -12.36 11.96
N GLN A 373 25.22 -11.80 12.81
CA GLN A 373 24.30 -10.73 12.41
C GLN A 373 25.04 -9.50 11.85
N ALA A 374 26.17 -9.11 12.45
CA ALA A 374 26.98 -8.00 11.95
C ALA A 374 27.59 -8.30 10.56
N LYS A 375 28.05 -9.53 10.32
CA LYS A 375 28.55 -9.95 9.00
C LYS A 375 27.45 -9.94 7.94
N ILE A 376 26.28 -10.45 8.29
CA ILE A 376 25.11 -10.47 7.40
C ILE A 376 24.69 -9.04 7.05
N THR A 377 24.61 -8.16 8.06
CA THR A 377 24.26 -6.74 7.87
C THR A 377 25.21 -6.05 6.91
N ALA A 378 26.53 -6.23 7.08
CA ALA A 378 27.51 -5.63 6.19
C ALA A 378 27.33 -6.08 4.72
N ILE A 379 27.06 -7.37 4.48
CA ILE A 379 26.81 -7.87 3.12
C ILE A 379 25.49 -7.32 2.57
N PHE A 380 24.43 -7.25 3.40
CA PHE A 380 23.15 -6.68 3.00
C PHE A 380 23.28 -5.20 2.60
N ASP A 381 24.02 -4.42 3.37
CA ASP A 381 24.24 -2.99 3.09
C ASP A 381 25.04 -2.78 1.80
N ASP A 382 26.00 -3.65 1.49
CA ASP A 382 26.74 -3.59 0.24
C ASP A 382 25.91 -4.06 -0.95
N TYR A 383 25.08 -5.10 -0.78
CA TYR A 383 24.17 -5.58 -1.81
C TYR A 383 23.10 -4.53 -2.19
N GLU A 384 22.51 -3.87 -1.20
CA GLU A 384 21.51 -2.81 -1.43
C GLU A 384 22.04 -1.69 -2.32
N LYS A 385 23.31 -1.31 -2.18
CA LYS A 385 23.96 -0.28 -3.01
C LYS A 385 24.13 -0.69 -4.47
N GLU A 386 24.11 -1.99 -4.76
CA GLU A 386 24.23 -2.53 -6.12
C GLU A 386 22.87 -2.65 -6.83
N LEU A 387 21.76 -2.49 -6.10
CA LEU A 387 20.41 -2.57 -6.65
C LEU A 387 20.08 -1.33 -7.50
N ASN A 388 19.35 -1.55 -8.60
CA ASN A 388 18.87 -0.49 -9.47
C ASN A 388 17.52 0.06 -8.97
N LEU A 389 17.61 0.84 -7.91
CA LEU A 389 16.45 1.39 -7.21
C LEU A 389 16.09 2.76 -7.78
N ALA A 390 14.78 3.00 -7.94
CA ALA A 390 14.27 4.32 -8.26
C ALA A 390 14.65 5.28 -7.14
N SER A 391 15.40 6.33 -7.47
CA SER A 391 15.66 7.42 -6.54
C SER A 391 15.63 8.73 -7.29
N TYR A 392 15.07 9.76 -6.65
CA TYR A 392 15.10 11.09 -7.23
C TYR A 392 16.48 11.70 -7.03
N SER A 393 17.17 12.01 -8.13
CA SER A 393 18.46 12.70 -8.09
C SER A 393 18.31 14.14 -8.57
N VAL A 394 18.62 15.09 -7.68
CA VAL A 394 18.70 16.52 -8.02
C VAL A 394 19.95 16.72 -8.87
N THR A 395 19.79 17.37 -10.02
CA THR A 395 20.88 17.62 -10.98
C THR A 395 21.17 19.09 -11.20
N SER A 396 20.26 19.96 -10.76
CA SER A 396 20.33 21.42 -10.95
C SER A 396 20.76 22.13 -9.68
N ASP A 397 21.36 23.32 -9.83
CA ASP A 397 21.64 24.20 -8.69
C ASP A 397 20.34 24.87 -8.21
N ILE A 398 19.87 24.42 -7.05
CA ILE A 398 18.62 24.87 -6.42
C ILE A 398 18.86 25.44 -5.01
N ALA A 399 20.07 25.96 -4.74
CA ALA A 399 20.50 26.38 -3.41
C ALA A 399 19.51 27.27 -2.65
N LEU A 400 18.80 28.17 -3.33
CA LEU A 400 17.77 29.03 -2.72
C LEU A 400 16.67 28.20 -2.03
N VAL A 401 16.14 27.17 -2.70
CA VAL A 401 15.03 26.35 -2.18
C VAL A 401 15.55 25.34 -1.15
N ASP A 402 16.71 24.70 -1.41
CA ASP A 402 17.31 23.75 -0.46
C ASP A 402 17.69 24.42 0.87
N ASN A 403 18.22 25.64 0.83
CA ASN A 403 18.51 26.43 2.02
C ASN A 403 17.22 26.80 2.75
N ALA A 404 16.17 27.18 2.04
CA ALA A 404 14.86 27.47 2.63
C ALA A 404 14.27 26.23 3.34
N VAL A 405 14.34 25.05 2.72
CA VAL A 405 13.89 23.78 3.33
C VAL A 405 14.70 23.43 4.57
N THR A 406 16.03 23.60 4.51
CA THR A 406 16.93 23.36 5.65
C THR A 406 16.59 24.29 6.82
N ARG A 407 16.35 25.57 6.54
CA ARG A 407 15.93 26.57 7.52
C ARG A 407 14.56 26.24 8.13
N TYR A 408 13.60 25.80 7.33
CA TYR A 408 12.31 25.35 7.83
C TYR A 408 12.44 24.14 8.77
N LYS A 409 13.29 23.15 8.42
CA LYS A 409 13.59 22.02 9.33
C LYS A 409 14.24 22.49 10.64
N ALA A 410 15.05 23.54 10.61
CA ALA A 410 15.60 24.17 11.81
C ALA A 410 14.51 24.85 12.66
N ILE A 411 13.55 25.56 12.04
CA ILE A 411 12.38 26.12 12.74
C ILE A 411 11.56 25.00 13.40
N ALA A 412 11.25 23.92 12.67
CA ALA A 412 10.51 22.79 13.21
C ALA A 412 11.23 22.18 14.43
N THR A 413 12.56 22.10 14.41
CA THR A 413 13.37 21.65 15.55
C THR A 413 13.35 22.65 16.72
N ALA A 414 13.38 23.94 16.45
CA ALA A 414 13.30 24.98 17.48
C ALA A 414 11.95 25.00 18.20
N LEU A 415 10.86 24.69 17.47
CA LEU A 415 9.50 24.58 18.00
C LEU A 415 9.28 23.40 18.96
N THR A 416 10.14 22.37 18.93
CA THR A 416 10.01 21.20 19.83
C THR A 416 10.77 21.34 21.15
N LYS A 417 11.57 22.41 21.32
CA LYS A 417 12.30 22.68 22.57
C LYS A 417 11.35 23.17 23.66
N ASP A 418 11.70 22.88 24.90
CA ASP A 418 11.01 23.40 26.10
C ASP A 418 12.00 24.15 27.00
N PRO A 419 11.93 25.50 27.07
CA PRO A 419 11.02 26.38 26.33
C PRO A 419 11.36 26.46 24.83
N VAL A 420 10.40 26.90 24.03
CA VAL A 420 10.57 27.13 22.58
C VAL A 420 11.70 28.15 22.33
N ASP A 421 12.56 27.86 21.35
CA ASP A 421 13.74 28.68 21.04
C ASP A 421 13.40 29.76 19.99
N ALA A 422 12.83 30.86 20.48
CA ALA A 422 12.36 31.99 19.65
C ALA A 422 13.48 32.63 18.80
N ASP A 423 14.69 32.76 19.36
CA ASP A 423 15.83 33.36 18.65
C ASP A 423 16.30 32.47 17.49
N ALA A 424 16.30 31.15 17.68
CA ALA A 424 16.58 30.21 16.59
C ALA A 424 15.51 30.28 15.48
N ILE A 425 14.23 30.47 15.84
CA ILE A 425 13.14 30.64 14.86
C ILE A 425 13.36 31.91 14.03
N VAL A 426 13.65 33.05 14.67
CA VAL A 426 13.93 34.32 13.99
C VAL A 426 15.11 34.19 13.03
N ALA A 427 16.22 33.62 13.51
CA ALA A 427 17.42 33.45 12.71
C ALA A 427 17.21 32.51 11.50
N ALA A 428 16.44 31.44 11.70
CA ALA A 428 16.15 30.48 10.64
C ALA A 428 15.15 31.05 9.61
N TYR A 429 14.16 31.84 10.02
CA TYR A 429 13.17 32.40 9.10
C TYR A 429 13.75 33.42 8.11
N GLY A 430 14.76 34.20 8.53
CA GLY A 430 15.40 35.19 7.66
C GLY A 430 16.10 34.61 6.42
N GLU A 431 16.67 35.50 5.61
CA GLU A 431 17.46 35.17 4.42
C GLU A 431 16.64 34.42 3.34
N GLU A 432 17.03 33.22 2.94
CA GLU A 432 16.41 32.51 1.80
C GLU A 432 14.97 32.06 2.07
N LEU A 433 14.64 31.67 3.30
CA LEU A 433 13.30 31.19 3.63
C LEU A 433 12.27 32.34 3.55
N GLN A 434 12.62 33.51 4.08
CA GLN A 434 11.81 34.71 3.93
C GLN A 434 11.69 35.14 2.47
N GLN A 435 12.78 35.08 1.70
CA GLN A 435 12.74 35.42 0.26
C GLN A 435 11.78 34.50 -0.52
N VAL A 436 11.83 33.19 -0.26
CA VAL A 436 10.90 32.23 -0.88
C VAL A 436 9.45 32.53 -0.48
N THR A 437 9.20 32.84 0.79
CA THR A 437 7.87 33.22 1.29
C THR A 437 7.35 34.47 0.58
N GLN A 438 8.14 35.54 0.54
CA GLN A 438 7.77 36.80 -0.12
C GLN A 438 7.54 36.64 -1.62
N PHE A 439 8.33 35.78 -2.28
CA PHE A 439 8.14 35.47 -3.69
C PHE A 439 6.79 34.78 -3.94
N ILE A 440 6.43 33.79 -3.13
CA ILE A 440 5.13 33.11 -3.23
C ILE A 440 3.98 34.06 -2.89
N ASP A 441 4.12 34.89 -1.85
CA ASP A 441 3.13 35.90 -1.50
C ASP A 441 2.84 36.86 -2.65
N GLN A 442 3.88 37.32 -3.36
CA GLN A 442 3.72 38.20 -4.52
C GLN A 442 2.99 37.55 -5.68
N ILE A 443 3.25 36.27 -5.96
CA ILE A 443 2.61 35.55 -7.08
C ILE A 443 1.13 35.29 -6.79
N TYR A 444 0.83 34.86 -5.56
CA TYR A 444 -0.51 34.37 -5.19
C TYR A 444 -1.34 35.40 -4.40
N GLY A 445 -0.82 36.60 -4.17
CA GLY A 445 -1.51 37.66 -3.43
C GLY A 445 -1.75 37.30 -1.96
N LEU A 446 -0.82 36.61 -1.32
CA LEU A 446 -0.92 36.17 0.06
C LEU A 446 -0.22 37.15 1.03
N THR A 447 -0.43 36.95 2.32
CA THR A 447 0.15 37.75 3.42
C THR A 447 1.02 36.91 4.36
N SER A 448 1.49 35.76 3.90
CA SER A 448 2.10 34.74 4.76
C SER A 448 3.36 35.24 5.44
N ASP A 449 4.21 36.02 4.77
CA ASP A 449 5.41 36.62 5.37
C ASP A 449 5.06 37.52 6.55
N GLN A 450 4.07 38.38 6.37
CA GLN A 450 3.60 39.27 7.43
C GLN A 450 3.02 38.47 8.61
N ASP A 451 2.21 37.45 8.31
CA ASP A 451 1.55 36.62 9.33
C ASP A 451 2.54 35.74 10.09
N ILE A 452 3.57 35.22 9.41
CA ILE A 452 4.68 34.47 10.03
C ILE A 452 5.48 35.40 10.94
N LEU A 453 5.88 36.59 10.48
CA LEU A 453 6.62 37.55 11.30
C LEU A 453 5.86 37.93 12.58
N ALA A 454 4.54 38.14 12.47
CA ALA A 454 3.69 38.42 13.63
C ALA A 454 3.61 37.24 14.61
N ALA A 455 3.52 36.01 14.10
CA ALA A 455 3.52 34.80 14.92
C ALA A 455 4.88 34.58 15.61
N VAL A 456 6.00 34.79 14.91
CA VAL A 456 7.35 34.72 15.50
C VAL A 456 7.52 35.73 16.63
N GLU A 457 7.02 36.96 16.46
CA GLU A 457 7.06 37.98 17.51
C GLU A 457 6.18 37.59 18.72
N SER A 458 5.05 36.92 18.49
CA SER A 458 4.20 36.39 19.58
C SER A 458 4.92 35.29 20.37
N VAL A 459 5.62 34.37 19.69
CA VAL A 459 6.47 33.35 20.34
C VAL A 459 7.55 34.01 21.21
N LYS A 460 8.21 35.05 20.68
CA LYS A 460 9.26 35.79 21.39
C LYS A 460 8.76 36.52 22.62
N ASN A 461 7.55 37.07 22.57
CA ASN A 461 6.93 37.79 23.68
C ASN A 461 6.27 36.85 24.71
N GLY A 462 6.24 35.54 24.46
CA GLY A 462 5.60 34.56 25.34
C GLY A 462 4.08 34.52 25.19
N ASP A 463 3.54 35.12 24.13
CA ASP A 463 2.11 35.25 23.89
C ASP A 463 1.60 34.05 23.07
N GLN A 464 0.74 33.23 23.67
CA GLN A 464 0.14 32.05 23.03
C GLN A 464 1.15 31.18 22.26
N VAL A 465 2.33 30.94 22.86
CA VAL A 465 3.51 30.33 22.23
C VAL A 465 3.19 29.08 21.39
N ALA A 466 2.35 28.18 21.91
CA ALA A 466 1.96 26.97 21.19
C ALA A 466 1.19 27.28 19.89
N LEU A 467 0.23 28.21 19.95
CA LEU A 467 -0.60 28.62 18.82
C LEU A 467 0.21 29.36 17.76
N ALA A 468 1.03 30.32 18.22
CA ALA A 468 1.92 31.09 17.37
C ALA A 468 2.95 30.18 16.69
N GLY A 469 3.50 29.20 17.41
CA GLY A 469 4.39 28.19 16.86
C GLY A 469 3.74 27.33 15.77
N GLN A 470 2.50 26.88 15.97
CA GLN A 470 1.75 26.16 14.91
C GLN A 470 1.46 27.07 13.71
N THR A 471 1.16 28.34 13.94
CA THR A 471 0.93 29.32 12.85
C THR A 471 2.17 29.45 11.97
N VAL A 472 3.35 29.64 12.56
CA VAL A 472 4.63 29.66 11.83
C VAL A 472 4.81 28.37 11.02
N ASN A 473 4.64 27.21 11.67
CA ASN A 473 4.88 25.91 11.03
C ASN A 473 3.95 25.67 9.83
N ARG A 474 2.65 25.93 9.99
CA ARG A 474 1.63 25.62 8.99
C ARG A 474 1.63 26.60 7.82
N LEU A 475 1.90 27.89 8.07
CA LEU A 475 2.08 28.85 6.97
C LEU A 475 3.33 28.53 6.14
N LEU A 476 4.43 28.09 6.77
CA LEU A 476 5.60 27.64 6.00
C LEU A 476 5.31 26.40 5.17
N GLN A 477 4.55 25.43 5.69
CA GLN A 477 4.06 24.30 4.89
C GLN A 477 3.19 24.75 3.70
N GLN A 478 2.32 25.75 3.89
CA GLN A 478 1.56 26.35 2.80
C GLN A 478 2.47 26.91 1.70
N ILE A 479 3.52 27.64 2.08
CA ILE A 479 4.49 28.20 1.12
C ILE A 479 5.16 27.11 0.30
N PHE A 480 5.62 26.03 0.94
CA PHE A 480 6.24 24.92 0.22
C PHE A 480 5.24 24.15 -0.66
N ALA A 481 4.00 23.96 -0.21
CA ALA A 481 2.94 23.32 -0.99
C ALA A 481 2.63 24.11 -2.27
N ILE A 482 2.45 25.43 -2.13
CA ILE A 482 2.22 26.33 -3.27
C ILE A 482 3.46 26.38 -4.17
N GLY A 483 4.66 26.34 -3.59
CA GLY A 483 5.92 26.21 -4.34
C GLY A 483 5.94 24.97 -5.22
N ALA A 484 5.71 23.78 -4.65
CA ALA A 484 5.67 22.52 -5.41
C ALA A 484 4.59 22.54 -6.50
N TYR A 485 3.38 23.01 -6.19
CA TYR A 485 2.28 23.18 -7.14
C TYR A 485 2.65 24.13 -8.29
N ASN A 486 3.20 25.30 -7.97
CA ASN A 486 3.55 26.32 -8.95
C ASN A 486 4.61 25.80 -9.93
N ARG A 487 5.66 25.15 -9.42
CA ARG A 487 6.79 24.68 -10.22
C ARG A 487 6.42 23.50 -11.10
N THR A 488 5.71 22.50 -10.58
CA THR A 488 5.20 21.38 -11.40
C THR A 488 4.25 21.86 -12.51
N THR A 489 3.36 22.82 -12.20
CA THR A 489 2.46 23.42 -13.19
C THR A 489 3.23 24.21 -14.25
N LEU A 490 4.24 24.99 -13.86
CA LEU A 490 5.09 25.73 -14.80
C LEU A 490 5.80 24.78 -15.78
N VAL A 491 6.36 23.66 -15.28
CA VAL A 491 6.99 22.63 -16.12
C VAL A 491 6.02 22.08 -17.16
N PHE A 492 4.79 21.74 -16.76
CA PHE A 492 3.78 21.24 -17.69
C PHE A 492 3.34 22.30 -18.72
N ASP A 493 3.00 23.50 -18.26
CA ASP A 493 2.50 24.58 -19.12
C ASP A 493 3.54 25.06 -20.15
N ASN A 494 4.83 24.96 -19.81
CA ASN A 494 5.93 25.40 -20.64
C ASN A 494 6.75 24.24 -21.23
N PHE A 495 6.22 23.01 -21.18
CA PHE A 495 6.93 21.80 -21.61
C PHE A 495 7.51 21.95 -23.02
N ASP A 496 6.71 22.42 -23.98
CA ASP A 496 7.17 22.55 -25.37
C ASP A 496 8.11 23.75 -25.59
N SER A 497 7.99 24.80 -24.77
CA SER A 497 8.72 26.07 -24.95
C SER A 497 10.06 26.14 -24.24
N MET A 498 10.25 25.42 -23.13
CA MET A 498 11.49 25.42 -22.35
C MET A 498 12.44 24.30 -22.80
N SER A 499 13.74 24.51 -22.58
CA SER A 499 14.74 23.46 -22.75
C SER A 499 14.62 22.39 -21.68
N THR A 500 15.16 21.19 -21.94
CA THR A 500 15.20 20.09 -20.96
C THR A 500 15.88 20.49 -19.66
N ASP A 501 16.96 21.29 -19.72
CA ASP A 501 17.68 21.77 -18.53
C ASP A 501 16.85 22.78 -17.70
N GLU A 502 16.07 23.64 -18.35
CA GLU A 502 15.16 24.57 -17.67
C GLU A 502 13.99 23.84 -17.02
N LEU A 503 13.39 22.87 -17.71
CA LEU A 503 12.34 22.01 -17.14
C LEU A 503 12.88 21.24 -15.93
N ALA A 504 14.08 20.65 -16.07
CA ALA A 504 14.79 19.94 -15.02
C ALA A 504 15.03 20.81 -13.78
N LEU A 505 15.44 22.07 -13.97
CA LEU A 505 15.64 23.03 -12.88
C LEU A 505 14.35 23.29 -12.10
N GLU A 506 13.25 23.54 -12.79
CA GLU A 506 11.97 23.83 -12.14
C GLU A 506 11.38 22.59 -11.47
N TRP A 507 11.57 21.40 -12.04
CA TRP A 507 11.20 20.12 -11.44
C TRP A 507 12.02 19.82 -10.17
N ASP A 508 13.33 20.07 -10.19
CA ASP A 508 14.22 19.94 -9.03
C ASP A 508 13.81 20.89 -7.89
N ARG A 509 13.42 22.13 -8.21
CA ARG A 509 12.87 23.09 -7.23
C ARG A 509 11.56 22.61 -6.63
N ALA A 510 10.68 22.01 -7.45
CA ALA A 510 9.42 21.44 -6.98
C ALA A 510 9.64 20.29 -6.00
N HIS A 511 10.54 19.36 -6.36
CA HIS A 511 10.92 18.24 -5.51
C HIS A 511 11.53 18.72 -4.18
N SER A 512 12.43 19.70 -4.21
CA SER A 512 13.01 20.27 -2.98
C SER A 512 11.94 20.90 -2.08
N ALA A 513 11.00 21.68 -2.63
CA ALA A 513 9.88 22.20 -1.86
C ALA A 513 9.03 21.07 -1.24
N TYR A 514 8.77 20.00 -1.98
CA TYR A 514 8.07 18.81 -1.46
C TYR A 514 8.80 18.14 -0.29
N GLN A 515 10.14 18.16 -0.24
CA GLN A 515 10.91 17.60 0.89
C GLN A 515 10.63 18.29 2.24
N ALA A 516 10.02 19.48 2.25
CA ALA A 516 9.52 20.13 3.47
C ALA A 516 8.14 19.59 3.93
N LEU A 517 7.43 18.87 3.05
CA LEU A 517 6.05 18.43 3.24
C LEU A 517 5.92 16.93 3.52
N ILE A 518 6.97 16.14 3.29
CA ILE A 518 6.95 14.67 3.46
C ILE A 518 6.29 14.24 4.77
N SER A 519 6.58 14.91 5.89
CA SER A 519 6.02 14.54 7.19
C SER A 519 4.52 14.80 7.35
N VAL A 520 3.94 15.77 6.62
CA VAL A 520 2.49 16.02 6.65
C VAL A 520 1.76 15.17 5.60
N ILE A 521 2.42 14.85 4.49
CA ILE A 521 1.86 14.02 3.42
C ILE A 521 1.87 12.54 3.81
N GLY A 522 2.93 12.05 4.45
CA GLY A 522 3.07 10.65 4.87
C GLY A 522 2.19 10.25 6.06
N GLY A 523 2.09 8.95 6.32
CA GLY A 523 1.39 8.37 7.47
C GLY A 523 -0.07 7.95 7.22
N SER A 524 -0.66 7.27 8.21
CA SER A 524 -1.98 6.61 8.12
C SER A 524 -3.14 7.54 7.80
N TYR A 525 -4.07 7.05 6.96
CA TYR A 525 -5.39 7.66 6.75
C TYR A 525 -6.05 8.05 8.08
N LYS A 526 -6.90 9.07 8.04
CA LYS A 526 -7.72 9.48 9.18
C LYS A 526 -9.17 9.19 8.84
N VAL A 527 -9.70 8.15 9.48
CA VAL A 527 -11.01 7.57 9.17
C VAL A 527 -11.98 7.81 10.32
N LEU A 528 -13.27 7.93 10.02
CA LEU A 528 -14.29 8.00 11.06
C LEU A 528 -14.30 6.72 11.90
N THR A 529 -14.65 6.89 13.18
CA THR A 529 -15.02 5.75 14.03
C THR A 529 -16.34 5.16 13.55
N ASP A 530 -16.62 3.90 13.90
CA ASP A 530 -17.83 3.20 13.42
C ASP A 530 -19.13 3.87 13.90
N ASP A 531 -19.09 4.54 15.06
CA ASP A 531 -20.17 5.38 15.58
C ASP A 531 -20.24 6.78 14.95
N LYS A 532 -19.27 7.12 14.09
CA LYS A 532 -19.08 8.39 13.38
C LYS A 532 -18.90 9.61 14.29
N LEU A 533 -18.56 9.40 15.57
CA LEU A 533 -18.41 10.48 16.55
C LEU A 533 -16.97 10.99 16.69
N GLY A 534 -15.98 10.26 16.17
CA GLY A 534 -14.57 10.60 16.27
C GLY A 534 -13.79 10.18 15.02
N ILE A 535 -12.47 10.34 15.12
CA ILE A 535 -11.52 10.03 14.04
C ILE A 535 -10.41 9.14 14.62
N ARG A 536 -10.01 8.12 13.87
CA ARG A 536 -8.96 7.17 14.21
C ARG A 536 -8.01 6.95 13.04
N ASP A 537 -6.87 6.33 13.33
CA ASP A 537 -5.92 5.91 12.30
C ASP A 537 -6.48 4.75 11.47
N GLY A 538 -6.30 4.85 10.16
CA GLY A 538 -6.54 3.80 9.17
C GLY A 538 -5.23 3.17 8.68
N ILE A 539 -5.28 2.63 7.45
CA ILE A 539 -4.11 2.07 6.76
C ILE A 539 -3.23 3.21 6.22
N ASN A 540 -1.91 3.00 6.10
CA ASN A 540 -1.04 3.94 5.41
C ASN A 540 -1.25 3.83 3.89
N PRO A 541 -1.67 4.92 3.20
CA PRO A 541 -1.69 4.96 1.75
C PRO A 541 -0.33 5.09 1.07
N ASP A 542 0.74 5.35 1.83
CA ASP A 542 2.09 5.58 1.30
C ASP A 542 2.12 6.76 0.30
N LEU A 543 1.36 7.82 0.58
CA LEU A 543 1.25 9.02 -0.29
C LEU A 543 2.60 9.68 -0.54
N ASP A 544 3.49 9.69 0.46
CA ASP A 544 4.82 10.27 0.32
C ASP A 544 5.71 9.49 -0.64
N ASP A 545 5.55 8.17 -0.67
CA ASP A 545 6.21 7.29 -1.64
C ASP A 545 5.60 7.46 -3.03
N GLN A 546 4.27 7.61 -3.13
CA GLN A 546 3.58 7.91 -4.39
C GLN A 546 4.05 9.22 -5.00
N VAL A 547 4.15 10.30 -4.22
CA VAL A 547 4.65 11.59 -4.69
C VAL A 547 6.13 11.49 -5.10
N THR A 548 6.94 10.73 -4.35
CA THR A 548 8.35 10.50 -4.71
C THR A 548 8.47 9.78 -6.06
N LEU A 549 7.68 8.74 -6.29
CA LEU A 549 7.63 8.03 -7.58
C LEU A 549 7.16 8.97 -8.70
N ALA A 550 6.18 9.83 -8.44
CA ALA A 550 5.71 10.82 -9.40
C ALA A 550 6.81 11.80 -9.82
N PHE A 551 7.62 12.26 -8.86
CA PHE A 551 8.80 13.07 -9.17
C PHE A 551 9.83 12.33 -10.03
N ILE A 552 10.07 11.04 -9.77
CA ILE A 552 10.99 10.22 -10.58
C ILE A 552 10.46 10.08 -12.01
N ASN A 553 9.21 9.64 -12.18
CA ASN A 553 8.59 9.43 -13.49
C ASN A 553 8.51 10.74 -14.30
N GLY A 554 8.10 11.84 -13.64
CA GLY A 554 8.04 13.14 -14.30
C GLY A 554 9.42 13.63 -14.72
N ARG A 555 10.47 13.32 -13.95
CA ARG A 555 11.87 13.68 -14.27
C ARG A 555 12.37 12.95 -15.52
N GLU A 556 12.05 11.67 -15.66
CA GLU A 556 12.40 10.86 -16.84
C GLU A 556 11.77 11.44 -18.12
N ALA A 557 10.49 11.83 -18.03
CA ALA A 557 9.74 12.41 -19.13
C ALA A 557 10.25 13.81 -19.57
N LEU A 558 11.06 14.51 -18.78
CA LEU A 558 11.61 15.82 -19.19
C LEU A 558 12.64 15.69 -20.34
N SER A 559 13.12 14.48 -20.61
CA SER A 559 14.07 14.21 -21.70
C SER A 559 13.50 14.47 -23.10
N LYS A 560 12.16 14.48 -23.25
CA LYS A 560 11.47 14.62 -24.55
C LYS A 560 11.87 13.55 -25.56
N ALA A 561 12.25 12.37 -25.06
CA ALA A 561 12.64 11.23 -25.87
C ALA A 561 11.43 10.61 -26.60
N ASN A 562 10.23 10.70 -26.01
CA ASN A 562 9.01 10.09 -26.52
C ASN A 562 7.92 11.12 -26.83
N ALA A 563 6.99 10.76 -27.71
CA ALA A 563 5.92 11.65 -28.17
C ALA A 563 4.87 11.97 -27.08
N ASP A 564 4.76 11.11 -26.08
CA ASP A 564 3.82 11.14 -24.97
C ASP A 564 4.43 11.67 -23.67
N ASP A 565 5.72 12.03 -23.66
CA ASP A 565 6.42 12.55 -22.48
C ASP A 565 5.70 13.75 -21.84
N ARG A 566 5.09 14.63 -22.63
CA ARG A 566 4.27 15.74 -22.10
C ARG A 566 3.08 15.24 -21.27
N THR A 567 2.46 14.14 -21.70
CA THR A 567 1.36 13.48 -20.99
C THR A 567 1.88 12.83 -19.70
N HIS A 568 3.05 12.18 -19.75
CA HIS A 568 3.69 11.61 -18.56
C HIS A 568 4.02 12.69 -17.51
N VAL A 569 4.49 13.87 -17.93
CA VAL A 569 4.67 15.02 -17.03
C VAL A 569 3.34 15.47 -16.44
N ALA A 570 2.25 15.50 -17.21
CA ALA A 570 0.93 15.86 -16.72
C ALA A 570 0.41 14.87 -15.67
N ILE A 571 0.53 13.57 -15.94
CA ILE A 571 0.16 12.48 -15.02
C ILE A 571 1.01 12.55 -13.73
N ALA A 572 2.33 12.75 -13.86
CA ALA A 572 3.23 12.92 -12.73
C ALA A 572 2.84 14.13 -11.88
N ARG A 573 2.50 15.25 -12.50
CA ARG A 573 2.02 16.45 -11.80
C ARG A 573 0.76 16.16 -10.98
N GLU A 574 -0.25 15.47 -11.53
CA GLU A 574 -1.46 15.10 -10.77
C GLU A 574 -1.13 14.17 -9.60
N ASN A 575 -0.21 13.22 -9.81
CA ASN A 575 0.32 12.32 -8.77
C ASN A 575 1.22 13.01 -7.73
N VAL A 576 1.60 14.28 -7.94
CA VAL A 576 2.23 15.13 -6.91
C VAL A 576 1.15 15.92 -6.16
N ILE A 577 0.24 16.56 -6.89
CA ILE A 577 -0.69 17.55 -6.34
C ILE A 577 -1.82 16.88 -5.54
N ILE A 578 -2.51 15.90 -6.11
CA ILE A 578 -3.70 15.31 -5.48
C ILE A 578 -3.32 14.51 -4.21
N PRO A 579 -2.26 13.69 -4.20
CA PRO A 579 -1.78 13.06 -2.96
C PRO A 579 -1.32 14.07 -1.90
N ALA A 580 -0.75 15.22 -2.29
CA ALA A 580 -0.44 16.27 -1.34
C ALA A 580 -1.72 16.88 -0.73
N VAL A 581 -2.77 17.07 -1.54
CA VAL A 581 -4.08 17.53 -1.05
C VAL A 581 -4.65 16.56 -0.02
N ASP A 582 -4.61 15.26 -0.30
CA ASP A 582 -5.02 14.22 0.65
C ASP A 582 -4.21 14.28 1.95
N GLY A 583 -2.89 14.40 1.84
CA GLY A 583 -1.99 14.58 2.99
C GLY A 583 -2.42 15.70 3.94
N PHE A 584 -2.77 16.88 3.39
CA PHE A 584 -3.25 18.01 4.19
C PHE A 584 -4.66 17.81 4.76
N LEU A 585 -5.59 17.23 3.99
CA LEU A 585 -6.94 16.89 4.49
C LEU A 585 -6.85 15.89 5.65
N LYS A 586 -6.03 14.85 5.49
CA LYS A 586 -5.71 13.86 6.52
C LYS A 586 -5.07 14.52 7.74
N GLY A 587 -4.10 15.42 7.55
CA GLY A 587 -3.52 16.19 8.65
C GLY A 587 -4.57 16.98 9.42
N ALA A 588 -5.46 17.69 8.73
CA ALA A 588 -6.56 18.44 9.34
C ALA A 588 -7.52 17.53 10.11
N LEU A 589 -7.92 16.39 9.51
CA LEU A 589 -8.77 15.39 10.16
C LEU A 589 -8.13 14.77 11.40
N GLY A 590 -6.82 14.50 11.36
CA GLY A 590 -6.09 14.05 12.54
C GLY A 590 -6.20 15.03 13.70
N LYS A 591 -6.09 16.33 13.41
CA LYS A 591 -6.24 17.40 14.40
C LYS A 591 -7.66 17.58 14.88
N VAL A 592 -8.67 17.41 14.02
CA VAL A 592 -10.07 17.34 14.43
C VAL A 592 -10.30 16.17 15.40
N GLY A 593 -9.71 15.01 15.14
CA GLY A 593 -9.77 13.85 16.05
C GLY A 593 -9.16 14.16 17.42
N GLU A 594 -7.96 14.74 17.44
CA GLU A 594 -7.30 15.16 18.68
C GLU A 594 -8.11 16.25 19.42
N LEU A 595 -8.73 17.20 18.71
CA LEU A 595 -9.62 18.20 19.29
C LEU A 595 -10.80 17.53 19.99
N ILE A 596 -11.52 16.62 19.31
CA ILE A 596 -12.71 15.96 19.85
C ILE A 596 -12.38 15.18 21.12
N ASN A 597 -11.21 14.55 21.15
CA ASN A 597 -10.73 13.80 22.31
C ASN A 597 -10.36 14.71 23.51
N ASN A 598 -9.93 15.95 23.24
CA ASN A 598 -9.45 16.87 24.27
C ASN A 598 -10.47 17.93 24.69
N ARG A 599 -11.53 18.21 23.91
CA ARG A 599 -12.44 19.35 24.11
C ARG A 599 -13.13 19.43 25.47
N THR A 600 -13.23 18.31 26.20
CA THR A 600 -13.82 18.28 27.56
C THR A 600 -12.78 18.19 28.68
N SER A 601 -11.59 17.65 28.39
CA SER A 601 -10.57 17.31 29.39
C SER A 601 -9.37 18.27 29.39
N ALA A 602 -9.11 18.94 28.26
CA ALA A 602 -8.01 19.85 28.04
C ALA A 602 -8.39 20.90 26.97
N ALA A 603 -9.21 21.88 27.36
CA ALA A 603 -9.73 22.92 26.45
C ALA A 603 -8.63 23.67 25.70
N ASP A 604 -7.59 24.14 26.40
CA ASP A 604 -6.46 24.86 25.77
C ASP A 604 -5.77 24.01 24.68
N LYS A 605 -5.64 22.71 24.89
CA LYS A 605 -5.08 21.79 23.89
C LYS A 605 -6.03 21.60 22.71
N ALA A 606 -7.33 21.54 22.97
CA ALA A 606 -8.34 21.44 21.93
C ALA A 606 -8.41 22.73 21.07
N GLU A 607 -8.24 23.91 21.64
CA GLU A 607 -8.14 25.18 20.91
C GLU A 607 -6.91 25.20 19.98
N VAL A 608 -5.75 24.76 20.47
CA VAL A 608 -4.54 24.62 19.62
C VAL A 608 -4.81 23.66 18.46
N ASN A 609 -5.42 22.50 18.72
CA ASN A 609 -5.77 21.54 17.68
C ASN A 609 -6.80 22.07 16.68
N GLN A 610 -7.77 22.88 17.13
CA GLN A 610 -8.76 23.51 16.27
C GLN A 610 -8.09 24.45 15.27
N GLN A 611 -7.23 25.33 15.77
CA GLN A 611 -6.50 26.26 14.90
C GLN A 611 -5.55 25.51 13.95
N GLU A 612 -4.87 24.47 14.45
CA GLU A 612 -3.97 23.67 13.61
C GLU A 612 -4.74 22.98 12.48
N ALA A 613 -5.93 22.42 12.77
CA ALA A 613 -6.83 21.86 11.76
C ALA A 613 -7.28 22.92 10.74
N ALA A 614 -7.65 24.12 11.21
CA ALA A 614 -8.05 25.25 10.35
C ALA A 614 -6.92 25.64 9.39
N LEU A 615 -5.69 25.74 9.90
CA LEU A 615 -4.52 26.10 9.10
C LEU A 615 -4.17 25.04 8.05
N LEU A 616 -4.26 23.74 8.40
CA LEU A 616 -4.06 22.65 7.45
C LEU A 616 -5.14 22.63 6.37
N TYR A 617 -6.41 22.75 6.76
CA TYR A 617 -7.54 22.78 5.82
C TYR A 617 -7.43 23.96 4.84
N ARG A 618 -7.04 25.14 5.32
CA ARG A 618 -6.89 26.35 4.50
C ARG A 618 -5.94 26.17 3.32
N ILE A 619 -4.91 25.31 3.44
CA ILE A 619 -3.96 25.04 2.35
C ILE A 619 -4.66 24.44 1.13
N VAL A 620 -5.71 23.65 1.37
CA VAL A 620 -6.40 22.84 0.35
C VAL A 620 -7.87 23.21 0.19
N GLU A 621 -8.34 24.26 0.87
CA GLU A 621 -9.76 24.59 0.96
C GLU A 621 -10.41 24.85 -0.40
N ALA A 622 -9.64 25.33 -1.38
CA ALA A 622 -10.08 25.57 -2.75
C ALA A 622 -10.61 24.31 -3.45
N PHE A 623 -10.04 23.13 -3.15
CA PHE A 623 -10.50 21.85 -3.71
C PHE A 623 -11.90 21.49 -3.24
N ILE A 624 -12.30 21.94 -2.05
CA ILE A 624 -13.63 21.72 -1.49
C ILE A 624 -14.58 22.85 -1.89
N ALA A 625 -14.14 24.10 -1.78
CA ALA A 625 -14.97 25.28 -2.01
C ALA A 625 -15.49 25.40 -3.44
N GLN A 626 -14.73 24.89 -4.43
CA GLN A 626 -15.11 24.93 -5.83
C GLN A 626 -16.43 24.19 -6.12
N ASP A 627 -16.66 23.04 -5.46
CA ASP A 627 -17.80 22.16 -5.71
C ASP A 627 -18.78 22.05 -4.54
N ASN A 628 -18.31 22.37 -3.34
CA ASN A 628 -19.13 22.37 -2.13
C ASN A 628 -18.89 23.66 -1.32
N PRO A 629 -19.22 24.84 -1.86
CA PRO A 629 -18.99 26.12 -1.17
C PRO A 629 -19.73 26.20 0.18
N GLY A 630 -20.98 25.70 0.25
CA GLY A 630 -21.73 25.67 1.51
C GLY A 630 -21.12 24.73 2.56
N GLY A 631 -20.61 23.57 2.14
CA GLY A 631 -19.90 22.67 3.04
C GLY A 631 -18.52 23.21 3.47
N HIS A 632 -17.84 23.94 2.59
CA HIS A 632 -16.61 24.67 2.91
C HIS A 632 -16.84 25.71 4.02
N ASP A 633 -17.89 26.54 3.89
CA ASP A 633 -18.25 27.52 4.91
C ASP A 633 -18.56 26.84 6.26
N LEU A 634 -19.31 25.73 6.22
CA LEU A 634 -19.62 24.94 7.41
C LEU A 634 -18.36 24.37 8.08
N ILE A 635 -17.41 23.82 7.31
CA ILE A 635 -16.13 23.33 7.85
C ILE A 635 -15.39 24.47 8.54
N LYS A 636 -15.31 25.65 7.92
CA LYS A 636 -14.64 26.83 8.52
C LYS A 636 -15.31 27.29 9.80
N ASP A 637 -16.64 27.32 9.83
CA ASP A 637 -17.40 27.66 11.03
C ASP A 637 -17.11 26.66 12.17
N GLN A 638 -16.99 25.36 11.88
CA GLN A 638 -16.61 24.37 12.90
C GLN A 638 -15.15 24.51 13.34
N LEU A 639 -14.23 24.83 12.43
CA LEU A 639 -12.79 24.99 12.72
C LEU A 639 -12.44 26.35 13.33
N SER A 640 -13.40 27.24 13.55
CA SER A 640 -13.18 28.54 14.21
C SER A 640 -14.23 28.90 15.28
N GLY A 641 -15.29 28.10 15.40
CA GLY A 641 -16.38 28.29 16.36
C GLY A 641 -16.18 27.53 17.68
N ASP A 642 -17.28 27.27 18.37
CA ASP A 642 -17.28 26.58 19.66
C ASP A 642 -16.83 25.11 19.53
N LEU A 643 -15.83 24.71 20.34
CA LEU A 643 -15.28 23.36 20.40
C LEU A 643 -16.34 22.27 20.61
N ALA A 644 -17.42 22.59 21.32
CA ALA A 644 -18.52 21.65 21.58
C ALA A 644 -19.30 21.28 20.30
N ASN A 645 -19.27 22.15 19.29
CA ASN A 645 -20.04 22.01 18.06
C ASN A 645 -19.25 21.35 16.92
N VAL A 646 -17.98 20.99 17.14
CA VAL A 646 -17.18 20.27 16.15
C VAL A 646 -17.74 18.85 15.98
N ASP A 647 -18.12 18.51 14.75
CA ASP A 647 -18.73 17.25 14.34
C ASP A 647 -17.87 16.58 13.25
N ALA A 648 -17.22 15.48 13.62
CA ALA A 648 -16.36 14.72 12.73
C ALA A 648 -17.09 14.23 11.47
N ASN A 649 -18.29 13.67 11.63
CA ASN A 649 -19.07 13.15 10.49
C ASN A 649 -19.43 14.27 9.53
N SER A 650 -19.82 15.43 10.04
CA SER A 650 -20.17 16.58 9.24
C SER A 650 -18.97 17.11 8.44
N ILE A 651 -17.80 17.23 9.06
CA ILE A 651 -16.57 17.68 8.39
C ILE A 651 -16.17 16.68 7.29
N VAL A 652 -16.08 15.39 7.61
CA VAL A 652 -15.69 14.34 6.64
C VAL A 652 -16.67 14.29 5.47
N SER A 653 -17.99 14.33 5.74
CA SER A 653 -19.01 14.31 4.69
C SER A 653 -18.89 15.50 3.74
N ASN A 654 -18.61 16.69 4.26
CA ASN A 654 -18.47 17.89 3.42
C ASN A 654 -17.16 17.91 2.62
N ILE A 655 -16.07 17.36 3.17
CA ILE A 655 -14.83 17.10 2.42
C ILE A 655 -15.13 16.13 1.28
N SER A 656 -15.74 14.98 1.56
CA SER A 656 -16.08 13.98 0.53
C SER A 656 -16.95 14.57 -0.58
N ARG A 657 -17.98 15.37 -0.27
CA ARG A 657 -18.80 16.03 -1.30
C ARG A 657 -18.00 16.96 -2.21
N GLY A 658 -17.06 17.73 -1.65
CA GLY A 658 -16.17 18.59 -2.44
C GLY A 658 -15.29 17.79 -3.39
N ILE A 659 -14.66 16.73 -2.89
CA ILE A 659 -13.80 15.84 -3.67
C ILE A 659 -14.59 15.07 -4.74
N ILE A 660 -15.81 14.62 -4.45
CA ILE A 660 -16.69 13.99 -5.44
C ILE A 660 -17.00 14.95 -6.60
N GLY A 661 -17.13 16.25 -6.34
CA GLY A 661 -17.27 17.27 -7.37
C GLY A 661 -16.04 17.35 -8.29
N GLN A 662 -14.83 17.32 -7.71
CA GLN A 662 -13.57 17.24 -8.47
C GLN A 662 -13.53 15.96 -9.33
N LEU A 663 -13.81 14.80 -8.72
CA LEU A 663 -13.85 13.51 -9.41
C LEU A 663 -14.81 13.54 -10.59
N ARG A 664 -16.03 14.05 -10.42
CA ARG A 664 -17.04 14.13 -11.50
C ARG A 664 -16.55 14.96 -12.69
N ARG A 665 -15.82 16.06 -12.46
CA ARG A 665 -15.23 16.83 -13.56
C ARG A 665 -14.20 16.00 -14.32
N SER A 666 -13.31 15.32 -13.60
CA SER A 666 -12.32 14.44 -14.22
C SER A 666 -13.00 13.27 -14.95
N LEU A 667 -14.08 12.71 -14.41
CA LEU A 667 -14.84 11.63 -15.04
C LEU A 667 -15.51 12.05 -16.35
N ILE A 668 -15.93 13.32 -16.46
CA ILE A 668 -16.41 13.88 -17.73
C ILE A 668 -15.25 14.03 -18.72
N GLN A 669 -14.08 14.46 -18.24
CA GLN A 669 -12.89 14.66 -19.07
C GLN A 669 -12.24 13.35 -19.51
N SER A 670 -12.44 12.23 -18.80
CA SER A 670 -11.95 10.91 -19.23
C SER A 670 -12.65 10.39 -20.49
N ALA A 671 -13.77 10.99 -20.89
CA ALA A 671 -14.43 10.76 -22.17
C ALA A 671 -14.03 11.78 -23.26
N ALA A 672 -12.96 12.55 -23.05
CA ALA A 672 -12.47 13.51 -24.05
C ALA A 672 -12.00 12.78 -25.32
N SER A 673 -12.24 13.40 -26.48
CA SER A 673 -11.74 12.89 -27.76
C SER A 673 -10.21 12.97 -27.88
N ASP A 674 -9.59 13.84 -27.09
CA ASP A 674 -8.14 13.93 -26.98
C ASP A 674 -7.67 12.87 -25.97
N LYS A 675 -6.95 11.85 -26.48
CA LYS A 675 -6.48 10.72 -25.67
C LYS A 675 -5.55 11.17 -24.54
N GLN A 676 -4.69 12.17 -24.77
CA GLN A 676 -3.81 12.67 -23.71
C GLN A 676 -4.60 13.30 -22.57
N VAL A 677 -5.65 14.08 -22.90
CA VAL A 677 -6.56 14.64 -21.89
C VAL A 677 -7.33 13.54 -21.16
N ALA A 678 -7.84 12.56 -21.89
CA ALA A 678 -8.57 11.44 -21.30
C ALA A 678 -7.71 10.63 -20.31
N LEU A 679 -6.44 10.36 -20.65
CA LEU A 679 -5.49 9.64 -19.79
C LEU A 679 -5.23 10.37 -18.47
N VAL A 680 -4.92 11.67 -18.53
CA VAL A 680 -4.69 12.49 -17.32
C VAL A 680 -5.96 12.56 -16.46
N ALA A 681 -7.12 12.65 -17.10
CA ALA A 681 -8.39 12.69 -16.42
C ALA A 681 -8.74 11.37 -15.73
N ALA A 682 -8.52 10.22 -16.39
CA ALA A 682 -8.71 8.89 -15.80
C ALA A 682 -7.79 8.68 -14.58
N GLU A 683 -6.54 9.14 -14.65
CA GLU A 683 -5.64 9.14 -13.50
C GLU A 683 -6.20 9.99 -12.35
N SER A 684 -6.64 11.21 -12.65
CA SER A 684 -7.20 12.12 -11.66
C SER A 684 -8.45 11.56 -10.97
N VAL A 685 -9.32 10.83 -11.71
CA VAL A 685 -10.49 10.14 -11.14
C VAL A 685 -10.06 9.15 -10.05
N SER A 686 -9.03 8.33 -10.32
CA SER A 686 -8.49 7.39 -9.33
C SER A 686 -7.95 8.12 -8.10
N LEU A 687 -7.14 9.16 -8.31
CA LEU A 687 -6.51 9.92 -7.22
C LEU A 687 -7.55 10.62 -6.33
N TYR A 688 -8.60 11.20 -6.90
CA TYR A 688 -9.68 11.79 -6.11
C TYR A 688 -10.53 10.75 -5.38
N ALA A 689 -10.74 9.58 -5.99
CA ALA A 689 -11.47 8.50 -5.35
C ALA A 689 -10.73 8.00 -4.10
N ASP A 690 -9.42 7.83 -4.18
CA ASP A 690 -8.58 7.34 -3.07
C ASP A 690 -8.74 8.17 -1.79
N ILE A 691 -8.96 9.49 -1.89
CA ILE A 691 -9.18 10.40 -0.75
C ILE A 691 -10.39 9.99 0.11
N PHE A 692 -11.49 9.56 -0.51
CA PHE A 692 -12.72 9.22 0.20
C PHE A 692 -12.99 7.71 0.29
N LEU A 693 -12.17 6.87 -0.36
CA LEU A 693 -12.33 5.40 -0.31
C LEU A 693 -12.46 4.84 1.12
N PRO A 694 -11.67 5.29 2.12
CA PRO A 694 -11.83 4.79 3.48
C PRO A 694 -13.22 5.08 4.09
N ASP A 695 -13.79 6.25 3.84
CA ASP A 695 -15.14 6.59 4.33
C ASP A 695 -16.24 5.91 3.48
N LEU A 696 -16.00 5.71 2.18
CA LEU A 696 -16.85 4.88 1.33
C LEU A 696 -16.94 3.45 1.85
N GLN A 697 -15.81 2.85 2.22
CA GLN A 697 -15.79 1.52 2.85
C GLN A 697 -16.58 1.49 4.15
N LEU A 698 -16.47 2.54 4.98
CA LEU A 698 -17.20 2.61 6.25
C LEU A 698 -18.72 2.66 6.02
N ARG A 699 -19.17 3.41 5.02
CA ARG A 699 -20.60 3.68 4.78
C ARG A 699 -21.29 2.61 3.93
N LEU A 700 -20.65 2.18 2.85
CA LEU A 700 -21.22 1.20 1.92
C LEU A 700 -20.75 -0.23 2.19
N GLY A 701 -19.60 -0.38 2.86
CA GLY A 701 -19.01 -1.66 3.17
C GLY A 701 -17.81 -1.98 2.28
N ALA A 702 -17.15 -3.09 2.61
CA ALA A 702 -15.95 -3.51 1.89
C ALA A 702 -16.25 -3.78 0.41
N GLN A 703 -17.38 -4.41 0.06
CA GLN A 703 -17.68 -4.80 -1.32
C GLN A 703 -17.57 -3.60 -2.29
N GLN A 704 -18.31 -2.52 -2.05
CA GLN A 704 -18.32 -1.32 -2.89
C GLN A 704 -16.95 -0.64 -2.95
N HIS A 705 -16.15 -0.70 -1.88
CA HIS A 705 -14.77 -0.19 -1.92
C HIS A 705 -13.90 -0.95 -2.92
N ALA A 706 -14.01 -2.28 -3.01
CA ALA A 706 -13.21 -3.00 -4.02
C ALA A 706 -13.78 -2.86 -5.42
N GLU A 707 -15.10 -2.88 -5.55
CA GLU A 707 -15.74 -2.63 -6.83
C GLU A 707 -15.28 -1.28 -7.39
N MET A 708 -15.27 -0.22 -6.56
CA MET A 708 -14.70 1.08 -6.92
C MET A 708 -13.24 0.96 -7.41
N LYS A 709 -12.36 0.27 -6.67
CA LYS A 709 -10.95 0.10 -7.08
C LYS A 709 -10.80 -0.63 -8.42
N ASN A 710 -11.61 -1.65 -8.66
CA ASN A 710 -11.59 -2.41 -9.90
C ASN A 710 -12.06 -1.52 -11.07
N VAL A 711 -13.22 -0.85 -10.94
CA VAL A 711 -13.74 0.00 -12.03
C VAL A 711 -12.87 1.23 -12.30
N LEU A 712 -12.13 1.74 -11.31
CA LEU A 712 -11.12 2.79 -11.51
C LEU A 712 -9.94 2.30 -12.35
N GLN A 713 -9.49 1.07 -12.10
CA GLN A 713 -8.46 0.42 -12.90
C GLN A 713 -8.98 0.17 -14.32
N ASP A 714 -10.20 -0.36 -14.46
CA ASP A 714 -10.82 -0.63 -15.76
C ASP A 714 -10.95 0.64 -16.59
N LEU A 715 -11.28 1.78 -15.97
CA LEU A 715 -11.31 3.08 -16.65
C LEU A 715 -9.93 3.46 -17.19
N LYS A 716 -8.87 3.30 -16.38
CA LYS A 716 -7.49 3.63 -16.80
C LYS A 716 -7.04 2.74 -17.95
N GLU A 717 -7.31 1.44 -17.87
CA GLU A 717 -6.99 0.47 -18.91
C GLU A 717 -7.77 0.76 -20.19
N ALA A 718 -9.08 0.95 -20.10
CA ALA A 718 -9.94 1.24 -21.26
C ALA A 718 -9.53 2.53 -21.99
N VAL A 719 -9.22 3.60 -21.26
CA VAL A 719 -8.75 4.86 -21.87
C VAL A 719 -7.37 4.69 -22.52
N ARG A 720 -6.49 3.90 -21.92
CA ARG A 720 -5.17 3.59 -22.50
C ARG A 720 -5.30 2.79 -23.79
N ASP A 721 -6.21 1.83 -23.81
CA ASP A 721 -6.43 0.93 -24.94
C ASP A 721 -7.35 1.54 -26.02
N ASP A 722 -7.85 2.76 -25.81
CA ASP A 722 -8.81 3.46 -26.69
C ASP A 722 -10.13 2.69 -26.85
N ASP A 723 -10.54 1.95 -25.81
CA ASP A 723 -11.79 1.20 -25.77
C ASP A 723 -12.91 2.06 -25.16
N SER A 724 -13.62 2.78 -26.04
CA SER A 724 -14.69 3.68 -25.63
C SER A 724 -15.87 2.98 -24.95
N ASP A 725 -16.15 1.72 -25.32
CA ASP A 725 -17.28 0.98 -24.79
C ASP A 725 -16.99 0.57 -23.34
N LYS A 726 -15.81 0.00 -23.08
CA LYS A 726 -15.36 -0.30 -21.71
C LYS A 726 -15.24 0.95 -20.85
N ALA A 727 -14.66 2.02 -21.39
CA ALA A 727 -14.54 3.29 -20.66
C ALA A 727 -15.92 3.82 -20.26
N THR A 728 -16.91 3.71 -21.13
CA THR A 728 -18.29 4.12 -20.84
C THR A 728 -18.92 3.28 -19.73
N VAL A 729 -18.71 1.96 -19.75
CA VAL A 729 -19.17 1.05 -18.69
C VAL A 729 -18.52 1.40 -17.35
N ALA A 730 -17.20 1.55 -17.32
CA ALA A 730 -16.48 1.92 -16.10
C ALA A 730 -16.95 3.27 -15.54
N VAL A 731 -17.14 4.28 -16.40
CA VAL A 731 -17.70 5.59 -16.00
C VAL A 731 -19.09 5.45 -15.38
N ALA A 732 -19.96 4.63 -15.95
CA ALA A 732 -21.31 4.41 -15.42
C ALA A 732 -21.27 3.73 -14.03
N SER A 733 -20.46 2.69 -13.87
CA SER A 733 -20.29 1.98 -12.59
C SER A 733 -19.71 2.89 -11.50
N ILE A 734 -18.68 3.68 -11.83
CA ILE A 734 -18.12 4.70 -10.91
C ILE A 734 -19.21 5.67 -10.47
N ALA A 735 -20.02 6.17 -11.41
CA ALA A 735 -21.08 7.12 -11.11
C ALA A 735 -22.18 6.53 -10.22
N GLU A 736 -22.53 5.24 -10.41
CA GLU A 736 -23.50 4.53 -9.57
C GLU A 736 -22.99 4.39 -8.13
N ILE A 737 -21.76 3.92 -7.94
CA ILE A 737 -21.16 3.75 -6.61
C ILE A 737 -21.05 5.10 -5.89
N ILE A 738 -20.64 6.17 -6.60
CA ILE A 738 -20.58 7.52 -6.04
C ILE A 738 -21.96 7.99 -5.61
N SER A 739 -22.99 7.76 -6.43
CA SER A 739 -24.35 8.16 -6.10
C SER A 739 -24.87 7.43 -4.86
N ALA A 740 -24.56 6.13 -4.72
CA ALA A 740 -24.87 5.37 -3.51
C ALA A 740 -24.13 5.94 -2.29
N TYR A 741 -22.85 6.29 -2.43
CA TYR A 741 -22.04 6.84 -1.36
C TYR A 741 -22.53 8.22 -0.90
N GLU A 742 -22.86 9.12 -1.83
CA GLU A 742 -23.38 10.45 -1.51
C GLU A 742 -24.69 10.40 -0.71
N ASN A 743 -25.54 9.41 -0.95
CA ASN A 743 -26.77 9.22 -0.19
C ASN A 743 -26.52 8.90 1.30
N GLU A 744 -25.34 8.36 1.63
CA GLU A 744 -24.91 8.07 3.00
C GLU A 744 -24.14 9.21 3.66
N LEU A 745 -23.79 10.26 2.90
CA LEU A 745 -23.21 11.49 3.43
C LEU A 745 -24.33 12.35 4.01
N ILE A 746 -24.79 12.05 5.23
CA ILE A 746 -25.82 12.81 5.95
C ILE A 746 -25.15 13.67 7.03
#